data_AF-A0A1G2S7S6-F1
#
_entry.id   AF-A0A1G2S7S6-F1
#
_cell.length_a   1.000
_cell.length_b   1.000
_cell.length_c   1.000
_cell.angle_alpha   90.00
_cell.angle_beta   90.00
_cell.angle_gamma   90.00
#
_symmetry.space_group_name_H-M   'P 1'
#
loop_
_entity.id
_entity.type
_entity.pdbx_description
1 polymer ?
#
loop_
_entity_poly.entity_id
_entity_poly.type
_entity_poly.pdbx_seq_one_letter_code
_entity_poly.pdbx_strand_id
1 'polypeptide(L)'
;MIYNRTHKVKRYWGFLPLLIFLLSASSVSAATLQKPPNNLGLVGYWPMNEGTSTQAGDFSGRGNTGTLTNMANPATGTSGWGNGKLAGGLNFDGVDDSVDIGTGSSLNVSGAGAVSLWFKQNGAPVGYHALVNKFNTNGYQLYITYNSLFSFWSGSTINSTYTLSSSDLSWHHYVVTTNGTTLTFYVDGIQKGTGNMGFGSSVPTVHALGVFGSNKTNGVMDDVRIYNRALSVAEIANLYQSGSAKLNTSQNNKVTNGLVGLWYFDGADMSGTTAYDRSGSGNNGTLTNGPLRAIGKVGQGLSFDGSNDYVNSANNFDSSVFSVCAWIYPTASNTLARVITTPSGNTTKWSIIFNTSKVSFDVNSGTAPGTSALALNNWYHVCGTYDGANKLLYLNSINQIASGAGSIAYDAGTGIRIGARHNTSRFFAGGIDDVRIYNRALTQAEITQLYNMGGSKINAPQNNIPGSTLQSGLVGLWSFNGPDMSGTTAYDRSTSGNNGTLTNGPLRAIGKVGQGLYFDGTDDYVAVPHSATLNSYPLTVSAWFKTSMTGNAGIVNKYVSSSANGYQLYFNNGTLCAWYIRDGGNHVWNGGNCSLGAGGLNNNTWHNAVFVVDSSGGAMYVDGTLRATQVWSGSPGVITTTQGISIGYYPNSAGNFRGFIDDVRIYNRALTQVEVTQLYNIGR
;
A
#
# COMPACT_ATOMS: atom_id res chain seq x y z
N MET A 1 16.63 -15.40 -76.78
CA MET A 1 16.00 -14.56 -77.82
C MET A 1 15.24 -13.44 -77.12
N ILE A 2 15.84 -12.26 -76.97
CA ILE A 2 15.59 -11.04 -77.78
C ILE A 2 14.22 -10.39 -77.49
N TYR A 3 14.23 -9.40 -76.58
CA TYR A 3 13.89 -7.97 -76.74
C TYR A 3 12.58 -7.47 -77.42
N ASN A 4 12.09 -6.34 -76.85
CA ASN A 4 11.20 -5.25 -77.38
C ASN A 4 9.67 -5.38 -77.23
N ARG A 5 9.00 -4.54 -76.40
CA ARG A 5 8.64 -3.08 -76.49
C ARG A 5 7.29 -2.86 -77.22
N THR A 6 6.21 -2.52 -76.50
CA THR A 6 5.60 -1.18 -76.26
C THR A 6 4.34 -0.86 -77.08
N HIS A 7 3.24 -0.53 -76.39
CA HIS A 7 2.28 0.57 -76.68
C HIS A 7 1.58 0.93 -75.36
N LYS A 8 1.90 2.05 -74.68
CA LYS A 8 1.34 3.43 -74.77
C LYS A 8 -0.19 3.49 -74.90
N VAL A 9 -1.00 4.34 -74.25
CA VAL A 9 -0.94 5.39 -73.19
C VAL A 9 -2.42 5.79 -72.97
N LYS A 10 -2.83 6.15 -71.74
CA LYS A 10 -3.75 7.27 -71.34
C LYS A 10 -4.23 7.03 -69.90
N ARG A 11 -3.55 7.55 -68.86
CA ARG A 11 -3.72 8.88 -68.21
C ARG A 11 -5.17 9.26 -67.89
N TYR A 12 -5.54 9.16 -66.61
CA TYR A 12 -6.30 10.20 -65.91
C TYR A 12 -5.65 10.51 -64.56
N TRP A 13 -5.56 11.80 -64.27
CA TRP A 13 -4.83 12.43 -63.19
C TRP A 13 -5.63 12.39 -61.87
N GLY A 14 -4.95 12.04 -60.77
CA GLY A 14 -5.38 12.34 -59.41
C GLY A 14 -4.14 12.69 -58.58
N PHE A 15 -4.05 13.94 -58.16
CA PHE A 15 -2.95 14.51 -57.39
C PHE A 15 -2.82 13.85 -56.00
N LEU A 16 -1.61 13.39 -55.65
CA LEU A 16 -1.17 13.19 -54.27
C LEU A 16 0.14 13.97 -54.10
N PRO A 17 0.30 14.86 -53.10
CA PRO A 17 1.60 15.43 -52.82
C PRO A 17 2.44 14.44 -52.02
N LEU A 18 3.57 14.05 -52.61
CA LEU A 18 4.67 13.33 -51.99
C LEU A 18 5.50 14.34 -51.19
N LEU A 19 5.49 14.25 -49.86
CA LEU A 19 6.35 15.06 -49.00
C LEU A 19 7.60 14.23 -48.63
N ILE A 20 8.74 14.63 -49.16
CA ILE A 20 10.07 14.15 -48.78
C ILE A 20 10.47 14.87 -47.49
N PHE A 21 10.73 14.15 -46.40
CA PHE A 21 11.40 14.71 -45.22
C PHE A 21 12.80 14.12 -45.08
N LEU A 22 13.79 15.01 -45.20
CA LEU A 22 15.16 14.84 -44.74
C LEU A 22 15.16 14.64 -43.22
N LEU A 23 15.69 13.51 -42.75
CA LEU A 23 15.97 13.26 -41.33
C LEU A 23 17.27 13.95 -40.93
N SER A 24 17.15 15.14 -40.35
CA SER A 24 18.20 15.74 -39.52
C SER A 24 17.98 15.33 -38.06
N ALA A 25 19.06 14.89 -37.40
CA ALA A 25 19.09 14.47 -36.01
C ALA A 25 18.48 15.52 -35.07
N SER A 26 17.54 15.09 -34.22
CA SER A 26 17.05 15.85 -33.08
C SER A 26 17.11 14.99 -31.83
N SER A 27 17.62 15.61 -30.77
CA SER A 27 17.92 15.10 -29.45
C SER A 27 16.72 14.48 -28.72
N VAL A 28 16.99 13.34 -28.07
CA VAL A 28 16.40 12.78 -26.85
C VAL A 28 14.99 13.28 -26.45
N SER A 29 14.00 12.38 -26.50
CA SER A 29 12.85 12.43 -25.59
C SER A 29 12.77 11.11 -24.82
N ALA A 30 13.29 11.16 -23.59
CA ALA A 30 12.94 10.21 -22.55
C ALA A 30 11.66 10.70 -21.85
N ALA A 31 10.81 9.74 -21.46
CA ALA A 31 9.65 9.86 -20.58
C ALA A 31 8.37 10.51 -21.15
N THR A 32 7.42 9.66 -21.54
CA THR A 32 6.02 9.85 -21.15
C THR A 32 5.60 8.68 -20.25
N LEU A 33 6.12 8.71 -19.02
CA LEU A 33 5.51 8.01 -17.90
C LEU A 33 4.16 8.68 -17.58
N GLN A 34 3.15 7.85 -17.44
CA GLN A 34 1.80 8.12 -16.96
C GLN A 34 1.73 9.26 -15.93
N LYS A 35 1.17 10.41 -16.32
CA LYS A 35 1.01 11.59 -15.45
C LYS A 35 -0.03 11.26 -14.36
N PRO A 36 0.23 11.50 -13.06
CA PRO A 36 -0.76 11.26 -12.02
C PRO A 36 -1.94 12.25 -12.14
N PRO A 37 -3.13 11.94 -11.57
CA PRO A 37 -4.35 12.78 -11.63
C PRO A 37 -4.22 14.19 -11.02
N ASN A 38 -3.08 14.52 -10.40
CA ASN A 38 -2.85 15.67 -9.53
C ASN A 38 -2.34 16.94 -10.25
N ASN A 39 -2.24 16.95 -11.58
CA ASN A 39 -1.77 18.12 -12.35
C ASN A 39 -2.88 18.84 -13.14
N LEU A 40 -4.14 18.65 -12.72
CA LEU A 40 -5.25 19.49 -13.18
C LEU A 40 -5.28 20.74 -12.29
N GLY A 41 -4.99 21.91 -12.85
CA GLY A 41 -5.09 23.19 -12.15
C GLY A 41 -4.04 23.49 -11.07
N LEU A 42 -2.95 22.73 -10.99
CA LEU A 42 -1.82 23.03 -10.10
C LEU A 42 -1.07 24.27 -10.63
N VAL A 43 -0.85 25.28 -9.79
CA VAL A 43 -0.23 26.56 -10.17
C VAL A 43 0.99 26.94 -9.33
N GLY A 44 1.24 26.23 -8.23
CA GLY A 44 2.48 26.27 -7.47
C GLY A 44 2.65 24.97 -6.70
N TYR A 45 3.87 24.42 -6.70
CA TYR A 45 4.19 23.22 -5.94
C TYR A 45 5.64 23.23 -5.43
N TRP A 46 5.81 23.37 -4.12
CA TRP A 46 7.11 23.31 -3.44
C TRP A 46 7.18 22.05 -2.57
N PRO A 47 7.85 20.98 -3.05
CA PRO A 47 7.97 19.72 -2.33
C PRO A 47 9.01 19.75 -1.22
N MET A 48 9.81 20.81 -1.10
CA MET A 48 10.80 21.04 -0.04
C MET A 48 11.84 19.91 0.16
N ASN A 49 12.36 19.35 -0.94
CA ASN A 49 13.25 18.19 -0.94
C ASN A 49 14.70 18.49 -1.39
N GLU A 50 15.05 19.76 -1.55
CA GLU A 50 16.31 20.20 -2.17
C GLU A 50 17.51 20.16 -1.22
N GLY A 51 17.28 20.29 0.10
CA GLY A 51 18.25 19.95 1.16
C GLY A 51 19.41 20.91 1.42
N THR A 52 20.03 21.49 0.39
CA THR A 52 21.18 22.43 0.55
C THR A 52 21.12 23.67 -0.35
N SER A 53 20.02 23.83 -1.10
CA SER A 53 19.79 24.95 -2.02
C SER A 53 19.47 26.26 -1.30
N THR A 54 19.70 27.41 -1.91
CA THR A 54 19.11 28.69 -1.45
C THR A 54 17.72 28.95 -2.05
N GLN A 55 17.17 27.96 -2.77
CA GLN A 55 15.90 28.04 -3.47
C GLN A 55 15.01 26.81 -3.19
N ALA A 56 13.71 27.04 -3.06
CA ALA A 56 12.67 26.01 -3.07
C ALA A 56 12.09 25.90 -4.48
N GLY A 57 12.29 24.78 -5.17
CA GLY A 57 11.87 24.62 -6.56
C GLY A 57 10.36 24.57 -6.73
N ASP A 58 9.83 25.17 -7.80
CA ASP A 58 8.43 25.00 -8.20
C ASP A 58 8.28 23.85 -9.22
N PHE A 59 7.65 22.77 -8.78
CA PHE A 59 7.39 21.57 -9.58
C PHE A 59 6.02 21.57 -10.24
N SER A 60 5.27 22.67 -10.19
CA SER A 60 4.00 22.81 -10.93
C SER A 60 4.21 23.02 -12.43
N GLY A 61 5.42 23.40 -12.84
CA GLY A 61 5.74 23.79 -14.21
C GLY A 61 5.38 25.24 -14.53
N ARG A 62 5.13 26.08 -13.51
CA ARG A 62 4.80 27.51 -13.68
C ARG A 62 5.97 28.46 -13.38
N GLY A 63 7.07 27.94 -12.84
CA GLY A 63 8.31 28.71 -12.64
C GLY A 63 8.28 29.63 -11.42
N ASN A 64 7.40 29.38 -10.44
CA ASN A 64 7.32 30.13 -9.19
C ASN A 64 8.37 29.66 -8.16
N THR A 65 9.62 29.50 -8.59
CA THR A 65 10.71 29.03 -7.70
C THR A 65 10.90 30.02 -6.56
N GLY A 66 10.86 29.51 -5.33
CA GLY A 66 10.97 30.29 -4.11
C GLY A 66 12.41 30.59 -3.73
N THR A 67 12.71 31.80 -3.25
CA THR A 67 14.02 32.17 -2.71
C THR A 67 13.98 32.16 -1.19
N LEU A 68 14.85 31.38 -0.56
CA LEU A 68 14.97 31.33 0.90
C LEU A 68 15.64 32.62 1.40
N THR A 69 15.03 33.26 2.38
CA THR A 69 15.53 34.50 3.00
C THR A 69 15.72 34.29 4.49
N ASN A 70 16.88 34.71 5.01
CA ASN A 70 17.33 34.60 6.41
C ASN A 70 17.42 33.18 6.99
N MET A 71 17.13 32.16 6.17
CA MET A 71 17.28 30.77 6.57
C MET A 71 18.73 30.33 6.66
N ALA A 72 19.06 29.58 7.70
CA ALA A 72 20.39 29.05 7.92
C ALA A 72 20.84 28.12 6.78
N ASN A 73 22.02 28.42 6.22
CA ASN A 73 22.72 27.55 5.27
C ASN A 73 24.22 27.57 5.59
N PRO A 74 24.80 26.49 6.18
CA PRO A 74 24.18 25.19 6.43
C PRO A 74 23.06 25.25 7.47
N ALA A 75 22.07 24.35 7.32
CA ALA A 75 20.89 24.31 8.16
C ALA A 75 21.22 24.03 9.63
N THR A 76 20.42 24.59 10.53
CA THR A 76 20.44 24.28 11.96
C THR A 76 19.27 23.39 12.34
N GLY A 77 19.19 22.95 13.61
CA GLY A 77 18.03 22.20 14.09
C GLY A 77 16.70 22.98 14.06
N THR A 78 16.75 24.30 13.84
CA THR A 78 15.59 25.20 13.96
C THR A 78 15.36 26.10 12.74
N SER A 79 16.35 26.29 11.87
CA SER A 79 16.24 27.12 10.65
C SER A 79 16.88 26.43 9.45
N GLY A 80 16.26 26.58 8.28
CA GLY A 80 16.73 26.01 7.01
C GLY A 80 16.28 24.57 6.76
N TRP A 81 16.94 23.91 5.81
CA TRP A 81 16.56 22.56 5.37
C TRP A 81 16.65 21.51 6.47
N GLY A 82 15.63 20.67 6.58
CA GLY A 82 15.58 19.59 7.56
C GLY A 82 14.71 18.43 7.10
N ASN A 83 14.27 17.63 8.07
CA ASN A 83 13.37 16.52 7.82
C ASN A 83 11.92 17.01 7.77
N GLY A 84 11.27 16.82 6.63
CA GLY A 84 9.84 17.10 6.45
C GLY A 84 8.96 15.88 6.75
N LYS A 85 7.70 15.96 6.34
CA LYS A 85 6.75 14.85 6.43
C LYS A 85 7.04 13.76 5.40
N LEU A 86 7.42 14.17 4.18
CA LEU A 86 7.55 13.36 2.98
C LEU A 86 8.99 13.10 2.53
N ALA A 87 9.94 13.92 2.95
CA ALA A 87 11.38 13.64 2.94
C ALA A 87 12.15 14.81 3.56
N GLY A 88 12.50 15.80 2.74
CA GLY A 88 12.98 17.08 3.17
C GLY A 88 11.82 17.95 3.66
N GLY A 89 12.16 18.99 4.40
CA GLY A 89 11.23 20.02 4.82
C GLY A 89 12.02 21.28 5.10
N LEU A 90 11.30 22.36 5.34
CA LEU A 90 11.91 23.65 5.62
C LEU A 90 11.51 24.09 7.03
N ASN A 91 12.50 24.23 7.90
CA ASN A 91 12.31 24.73 9.26
C ASN A 91 12.32 26.26 9.23
N PHE A 92 11.28 26.84 9.82
CA PHE A 92 11.14 28.26 10.09
C PHE A 92 11.27 28.45 11.61
N ASP A 93 12.21 29.31 12.01
CA ASP A 93 12.59 29.51 13.41
C ASP A 93 11.64 30.43 14.21
N GLY A 94 10.68 31.05 13.54
CA GLY A 94 9.75 32.00 14.15
C GLY A 94 10.29 33.41 14.34
N VAL A 95 11.46 33.74 13.79
CA VAL A 95 12.11 35.05 13.94
C VAL A 95 12.06 35.84 12.64
N ASP A 96 12.69 35.34 11.58
CA ASP A 96 12.77 36.07 10.29
C ASP A 96 12.86 35.18 9.04
N ASP A 97 12.82 33.85 9.23
CA ASP A 97 12.80 32.86 8.15
C ASP A 97 11.62 33.03 7.19
N SER A 98 11.90 33.02 5.89
CA SER A 98 10.85 33.08 4.85
C SER A 98 11.28 32.50 3.51
N VAL A 99 10.29 32.16 2.68
CA VAL A 99 10.51 31.80 1.26
C VAL A 99 9.72 32.77 0.39
N ASP A 100 10.42 33.59 -0.40
CA ASP A 100 9.79 34.44 -1.41
C ASP A 100 9.44 33.62 -2.65
N ILE A 101 8.15 33.32 -2.85
CA ILE A 101 7.63 32.51 -3.97
C ILE A 101 7.36 33.31 -5.25
N GLY A 102 7.75 34.59 -5.29
CA GLY A 102 7.72 35.44 -6.48
C GLY A 102 6.33 35.91 -6.91
N THR A 103 6.30 36.82 -7.89
CA THR A 103 5.09 37.56 -8.32
C THR A 103 4.32 36.92 -9.49
N GLY A 104 4.55 35.63 -9.76
CA GLY A 104 3.99 34.94 -10.91
C GLY A 104 2.46 35.05 -10.97
N SER A 105 1.93 35.43 -12.14
CA SER A 105 0.49 35.64 -12.34
C SER A 105 -0.33 34.36 -12.18
N SER A 106 0.28 33.18 -12.31
CA SER A 106 -0.37 31.89 -12.07
C SER A 106 -0.83 31.71 -10.62
N LEU A 107 -0.21 32.40 -9.66
CA LEU A 107 -0.59 32.36 -8.25
C LEU A 107 -1.73 33.33 -7.91
N ASN A 108 -2.21 34.15 -8.85
CA ASN A 108 -3.35 35.06 -8.66
C ASN A 108 -4.69 34.33 -8.83
N VAL A 109 -4.92 33.31 -8.01
CA VAL A 109 -6.13 32.48 -8.05
C VAL A 109 -7.35 33.28 -7.56
N SER A 110 -8.46 33.26 -8.31
CA SER A 110 -9.73 33.86 -7.91
C SER A 110 -10.93 32.94 -8.06
N GLY A 111 -11.94 33.16 -7.23
CA GLY A 111 -13.13 32.33 -7.18
C GLY A 111 -12.75 30.95 -6.64
N ALA A 112 -12.72 29.94 -7.51
CA ALA A 112 -12.39 28.58 -7.13
C ALA A 112 -10.88 28.40 -6.96
N GLY A 113 -10.46 27.69 -5.91
CA GLY A 113 -9.05 27.52 -5.59
C GLY A 113 -8.83 26.57 -4.43
N ALA A 114 -7.57 26.16 -4.25
CA ALA A 114 -7.17 25.42 -3.07
C ALA A 114 -5.72 25.69 -2.68
N VAL A 115 -5.43 25.60 -1.38
CA VAL A 115 -4.08 25.59 -0.80
C VAL A 115 -3.96 24.33 0.04
N SER A 116 -2.84 23.62 -0.09
CA SER A 116 -2.54 22.41 0.67
C SER A 116 -1.10 22.42 1.15
N LEU A 117 -0.84 22.01 2.39
CA LEU A 117 0.51 21.84 2.92
C LEU A 117 0.55 20.83 4.08
N TRP A 118 1.72 20.27 4.32
CA TRP A 118 2.06 19.65 5.60
C TRP A 118 2.75 20.67 6.49
N PHE A 119 2.32 20.74 7.76
CA PHE A 119 2.96 21.61 8.74
C PHE A 119 3.01 20.95 10.11
N LYS A 120 4.16 21.10 10.77
CA LYS A 120 4.40 20.71 12.16
C LYS A 120 4.90 21.93 12.93
N GLN A 121 4.16 22.36 13.94
CA GLN A 121 4.60 23.46 14.81
C GLN A 121 5.72 23.00 15.75
N ASN A 122 6.63 23.90 16.09
CA ASN A 122 7.72 23.64 17.05
C ASN A 122 7.44 24.21 18.45
N GLY A 123 6.21 24.66 18.71
CA GLY A 123 5.75 25.21 19.98
C GLY A 123 4.39 25.88 19.83
N ALA A 124 3.85 26.36 20.96
CA ALA A 124 2.62 27.14 20.97
C ALA A 124 2.76 28.39 20.07
N PRO A 125 1.75 28.74 19.25
CA PRO A 125 1.83 29.93 18.43
C PRO A 125 1.97 31.20 19.29
N VAL A 126 3.07 31.92 19.14
CA VAL A 126 3.24 33.25 19.75
C VAL A 126 2.71 34.28 18.75
N GLY A 127 1.39 34.42 18.70
CA GLY A 127 0.71 35.25 17.69
C GLY A 127 0.25 34.44 16.48
N TYR A 128 0.19 35.08 15.31
CA TYR A 128 -0.23 34.41 14.07
C TYR A 128 0.96 33.73 13.37
N HIS A 129 0.82 32.46 12.99
CA HIS A 129 1.77 31.79 12.09
C HIS A 129 1.30 31.93 10.65
N ALA A 130 2.00 32.76 9.88
CA ALA A 130 1.67 33.04 8.49
C ALA A 130 2.22 31.95 7.57
N LEU A 131 1.39 30.96 7.22
CA LEU A 131 1.84 29.77 6.49
C LEU A 131 2.02 30.04 4.99
N VAL A 132 0.95 30.46 4.30
CA VAL A 132 0.96 30.75 2.86
C VAL A 132 0.34 32.12 2.63
N ASN A 133 1.09 33.04 2.01
CA ASN A 133 0.69 34.43 1.89
C ASN A 133 0.82 34.92 0.45
N LYS A 134 -0.31 35.20 -0.18
CA LYS A 134 -0.43 35.89 -1.46
C LYS A 134 -1.41 37.04 -1.29
N PHE A 135 -1.02 38.04 -0.51
CA PHE A 135 -1.96 38.93 0.16
C PHE A 135 -1.62 40.41 0.00
N ASN A 136 -2.66 41.20 -0.27
CA ASN A 136 -2.75 42.65 -0.05
C ASN A 136 -4.19 42.95 0.41
N THR A 137 -4.93 43.83 -0.25
CA THR A 137 -6.37 44.08 -0.01
C THR A 137 -7.33 42.97 -0.51
N ASN A 138 -7.01 42.20 -1.56
CA ASN A 138 -7.93 41.22 -2.17
C ASN A 138 -7.26 39.89 -2.55
N GLY A 139 -6.20 39.50 -1.83
CA GLY A 139 -5.50 38.24 -2.06
C GLY A 139 -6.03 37.08 -1.21
N TYR A 140 -5.18 36.08 -0.97
CA TYR A 140 -5.47 35.00 -0.02
C TYR A 140 -4.35 34.81 0.99
N GLN A 141 -4.75 34.44 2.21
CA GLN A 141 -3.84 34.14 3.30
C GLN A 141 -4.29 32.90 4.05
N LEU A 142 -3.33 32.05 4.38
CA LEU A 142 -3.53 30.90 5.24
C LEU A 142 -2.62 31.01 6.46
N TYR A 143 -3.22 30.97 7.65
CA TYR A 143 -2.51 31.16 8.90
C TYR A 143 -3.10 30.35 10.05
N ILE A 144 -2.29 30.15 11.08
CA ILE A 144 -2.75 29.67 12.39
C ILE A 144 -2.85 30.89 13.31
N THR A 145 -3.96 31.01 14.01
CA THR A 145 -4.26 32.12 14.93
C THR A 145 -3.58 31.95 16.29
N TYR A 146 -3.58 33.01 17.08
CA TYR A 146 -3.14 32.98 18.48
C TYR A 146 -3.94 32.02 19.36
N ASN A 147 -5.18 31.69 18.97
CA ASN A 147 -6.00 30.66 19.63
C ASN A 147 -5.79 29.27 19.02
N SER A 148 -4.75 29.09 18.20
CA SER A 148 -4.41 27.82 17.55
C SER A 148 -5.50 27.31 16.59
N LEU A 149 -6.45 28.16 16.17
CA LEU A 149 -7.37 27.86 15.07
C LEU A 149 -6.68 28.10 13.73
N PHE A 150 -6.90 27.20 12.80
CA PHE A 150 -6.50 27.39 11.41
C PHE A 150 -7.52 28.27 10.68
N SER A 151 -7.02 29.28 9.95
CA SER A 151 -7.83 30.35 9.39
C SER A 151 -7.42 30.71 7.97
N PHE A 152 -8.39 31.14 7.20
CA PHE A 152 -8.21 31.62 5.84
C PHE A 152 -8.81 33.01 5.69
N TRP A 153 -8.07 33.89 5.04
CA TRP A 153 -8.56 35.22 4.69
C TRP A 153 -8.62 35.41 3.19
N SER A 154 -9.72 36.00 2.73
CA SER A 154 -9.92 36.50 1.36
C SER A 154 -11.02 37.57 1.40
N GLY A 155 -10.65 38.81 1.72
CA GLY A 155 -11.56 39.94 1.95
C GLY A 155 -12.33 39.89 3.28
N SER A 156 -12.56 38.69 3.83
CA SER A 156 -13.04 38.44 5.19
C SER A 156 -12.29 37.22 5.77
N THR A 157 -12.38 36.97 7.07
CA THR A 157 -11.77 35.80 7.73
C THR A 157 -12.80 34.70 7.93
N ILE A 158 -12.47 33.47 7.53
CA ILE A 158 -13.16 32.25 7.97
C ILE A 158 -12.19 31.43 8.81
N ASN A 159 -12.65 30.96 9.97
CA ASN A 159 -11.90 30.07 10.84
C ASN A 159 -12.42 28.63 10.69
N SER A 160 -11.52 27.66 10.80
CA SER A 160 -11.91 26.27 11.03
C SER A 160 -12.51 26.10 12.43
N THR A 161 -13.24 25.00 12.65
CA THR A 161 -13.67 24.55 13.98
C THR A 161 -12.61 23.69 14.68
N TYR A 162 -11.42 23.58 14.10
CA TYR A 162 -10.34 22.76 14.63
C TYR A 162 -9.32 23.64 15.35
N THR A 163 -9.18 23.39 16.65
CA THR A 163 -8.21 24.04 17.53
C THR A 163 -7.01 23.11 17.71
N LEU A 164 -5.84 23.57 17.30
CA LEU A 164 -4.58 22.91 17.61
C LEU A 164 -4.27 23.07 19.10
N SER A 165 -3.86 22.00 19.77
CA SER A 165 -3.32 22.15 21.12
C SER A 165 -1.96 22.83 21.04
N SER A 166 -1.64 23.69 22.02
CA SER A 166 -0.28 24.23 22.18
C SER A 166 0.77 23.15 22.45
N SER A 167 0.34 21.95 22.86
CA SER A 167 1.17 20.76 23.05
C SER A 167 1.23 19.83 21.83
N ASP A 168 0.46 20.09 20.77
CA ASP A 168 0.43 19.21 19.60
C ASP A 168 1.59 19.54 18.65
N LEU A 169 2.70 18.83 18.81
CA LEU A 169 3.90 18.98 17.97
C LEU A 169 3.92 17.95 16.82
N SER A 170 2.76 17.44 16.43
CA SER A 170 2.61 16.44 15.38
C SER A 170 2.51 17.07 13.99
N TRP A 171 2.83 16.29 12.96
CA TRP A 171 2.58 16.70 11.58
C TRP A 171 1.09 16.61 11.24
N HIS A 172 0.55 17.68 10.69
CA HIS A 172 -0.81 17.71 10.14
C HIS A 172 -0.81 18.15 8.68
N HIS A 173 -1.75 17.61 7.92
CA HIS A 173 -2.02 18.04 6.56
C HIS A 173 -3.18 19.02 6.56
N TYR A 174 -2.91 20.25 6.17
CA TYR A 174 -3.90 21.30 6.12
C TYR A 174 -4.31 21.57 4.68
N VAL A 175 -5.61 21.61 4.44
CA VAL A 175 -6.17 22.00 3.14
C VAL A 175 -7.30 23.00 3.32
N VAL A 176 -7.26 24.03 2.47
CA VAL A 176 -8.41 24.89 2.20
C VAL A 176 -8.78 24.74 0.75
N THR A 177 -10.05 24.48 0.48
CA THR A 177 -10.60 24.38 -0.89
C THR A 177 -11.86 25.21 -1.00
N THR A 178 -12.08 25.87 -2.13
CA THR A 178 -13.32 26.59 -2.43
C THR A 178 -13.74 26.39 -3.88
N ASN A 179 -15.05 26.28 -4.10
CA ASN A 179 -15.67 26.30 -5.43
C ASN A 179 -15.95 27.72 -5.94
N GLY A 180 -15.53 28.76 -5.20
CA GLY A 180 -15.78 30.17 -5.49
C GLY A 180 -16.86 30.81 -4.63
N THR A 181 -17.71 30.02 -4.00
CA THR A 181 -18.77 30.50 -3.10
C THR A 181 -18.70 29.87 -1.72
N THR A 182 -18.26 28.62 -1.62
CA THR A 182 -18.14 27.87 -0.38
C THR A 182 -16.71 27.39 -0.18
N LEU A 183 -16.07 27.92 0.87
CA LEU A 183 -14.76 27.53 1.36
C LEU A 183 -14.91 26.43 2.40
N THR A 184 -14.05 25.41 2.34
CA THR A 184 -14.04 24.28 3.25
C THR A 184 -12.62 24.01 3.77
N PHE A 185 -12.50 23.81 5.07
CA PHE A 185 -11.27 23.43 5.75
C PHE A 185 -11.20 21.93 5.92
N TYR A 186 -10.02 21.36 5.69
CA TYR A 186 -9.69 19.97 6.04
C TYR A 186 -8.41 19.93 6.84
N VAL A 187 -8.39 19.07 7.85
CA VAL A 187 -7.19 18.68 8.59
C VAL A 187 -7.10 17.17 8.56
N ASP A 188 -5.97 16.65 8.11
CA ASP A 188 -5.70 15.22 7.98
C ASP A 188 -6.76 14.48 7.13
N GLY A 189 -7.19 15.14 6.05
CA GLY A 189 -8.22 14.62 5.14
C GLY A 189 -9.66 14.70 5.68
N ILE A 190 -9.87 15.18 6.91
CA ILE A 190 -11.19 15.30 7.54
C ILE A 190 -11.66 16.76 7.49
N GLN A 191 -12.90 16.99 7.05
CA GLN A 191 -13.49 18.33 7.03
C GLN A 191 -13.62 18.89 8.46
N LYS A 192 -13.14 20.12 8.65
CA LYS A 192 -13.11 20.84 9.95
C LYS A 192 -13.82 22.19 9.91
N GLY A 193 -14.60 22.49 8.88
CA GLY A 193 -15.40 23.71 8.85
C GLY A 193 -15.65 24.22 7.44
N THR A 194 -16.62 25.13 7.32
CA THR A 194 -17.04 25.75 6.06
C THR A 194 -17.38 27.22 6.25
N GLY A 195 -17.26 28.02 5.20
CA GLY A 195 -17.71 29.40 5.15
C GLY A 195 -18.08 29.83 3.73
N ASN A 196 -18.85 30.92 3.61
CA ASN A 196 -19.31 31.43 2.32
C ASN A 196 -18.28 32.42 1.75
N MET A 197 -17.27 31.90 1.06
CA MET A 197 -16.14 32.67 0.53
C MET A 197 -15.45 31.97 -0.65
N GLY A 198 -14.94 32.78 -1.59
CA GLY A 198 -14.02 32.36 -2.65
C GLY A 198 -12.62 32.96 -2.46
N PHE A 199 -11.65 32.54 -3.27
CA PHE A 199 -10.33 33.18 -3.30
C PHE A 199 -10.43 34.55 -3.97
N GLY A 200 -9.76 35.53 -3.40
CA GLY A 200 -9.63 36.87 -3.95
C GLY A 200 -8.44 36.92 -4.90
N SER A 201 -8.62 37.60 -6.04
CA SER A 201 -7.50 37.96 -6.91
C SER A 201 -7.02 39.36 -6.64
N SER A 202 -5.71 39.50 -6.49
CA SER A 202 -5.01 40.77 -6.64
C SER A 202 -3.62 40.54 -7.24
N VAL A 203 -2.94 41.64 -7.59
CA VAL A 203 -1.50 41.65 -7.87
C VAL A 203 -0.79 42.24 -6.63
N PRO A 204 -0.46 41.42 -5.62
CA PRO A 204 0.08 41.89 -4.34
C PRO A 204 1.59 42.15 -4.39
N THR A 205 2.09 42.73 -3.30
CA THR A 205 3.50 43.05 -3.06
C THR A 205 4.23 42.03 -2.18
N VAL A 206 3.52 41.07 -1.56
CA VAL A 206 4.09 40.03 -0.67
C VAL A 206 3.74 38.63 -1.19
N HIS A 207 4.78 37.81 -1.35
CA HIS A 207 4.72 36.46 -1.92
C HIS A 207 5.52 35.53 -1.04
N ALA A 208 4.97 35.08 0.08
CA ALA A 208 5.81 34.41 1.06
C ALA A 208 5.19 33.19 1.71
N LEU A 209 6.00 32.16 1.86
CA LEU A 209 5.78 31.09 2.83
C LEU A 209 6.47 31.47 4.13
N GLY A 210 5.82 31.23 5.26
CA GLY A 210 6.39 31.42 6.59
C GLY A 210 6.29 32.82 7.20
N VAL A 211 5.93 33.86 6.43
CA VAL A 211 5.90 35.25 6.91
C VAL A 211 4.78 36.11 6.34
N PHE A 212 4.23 36.99 7.18
CA PHE A 212 3.45 38.16 6.76
C PHE A 212 3.61 39.32 7.75
N GLY A 213 4.30 40.39 7.35
CA GLY A 213 4.62 41.50 8.27
C GLY A 213 5.36 41.01 9.51
N SER A 214 4.82 41.29 10.69
CA SER A 214 5.34 40.83 11.99
C SER A 214 4.98 39.38 12.34
N ASN A 215 4.10 38.74 11.57
CA ASN A 215 3.65 37.37 11.83
C ASN A 215 4.64 36.39 11.20
N LYS A 216 5.28 35.57 12.03
CA LYS A 216 6.31 34.61 11.64
C LYS A 216 5.85 33.20 11.99
N THR A 217 6.27 32.23 11.19
CA THR A 217 5.97 30.83 11.46
C THR A 217 7.11 30.21 12.25
N ASN A 218 6.78 29.56 13.37
CA ASN A 218 7.70 28.67 14.07
C ASN A 218 7.28 27.22 13.86
N GLY A 219 7.98 26.51 12.97
CA GLY A 219 7.64 25.14 12.61
C GLY A 219 8.23 24.69 11.29
N VAL A 220 7.88 23.47 10.90
CA VAL A 220 8.38 22.81 9.70
C VAL A 220 7.28 22.73 8.67
N MET A 221 7.51 23.24 7.45
CA MET A 221 6.60 23.05 6.31
C MET A 221 7.15 22.03 5.32
N ASP A 222 6.24 21.33 4.66
CA ASP A 222 6.54 20.41 3.58
C ASP A 222 5.37 20.37 2.58
N ASP A 223 5.66 20.04 1.32
CA ASP A 223 4.70 19.69 0.28
C ASP A 223 3.61 20.75 0.00
N VAL A 224 4.02 22.02 -0.02
CA VAL A 224 3.12 23.17 -0.21
C VAL A 224 2.62 23.23 -1.65
N ARG A 225 1.30 23.29 -1.84
CA ARG A 225 0.63 23.33 -3.14
C ARG A 225 -0.44 24.41 -3.22
N ILE A 226 -0.59 24.98 -4.40
CA ILE A 226 -1.64 25.95 -4.74
C ILE A 226 -2.31 25.50 -6.05
N TYR A 227 -3.64 25.50 -6.06
CA TYR A 227 -4.48 25.12 -7.19
C TYR A 227 -5.41 26.26 -7.58
N ASN A 228 -5.63 26.43 -8.89
CA ASN A 228 -6.58 27.39 -9.46
C ASN A 228 -8.00 26.81 -9.64
N ARG A 229 -8.32 25.77 -8.87
CA ARG A 229 -9.64 25.14 -8.82
C ARG A 229 -9.88 24.54 -7.44
N ALA A 230 -11.15 24.24 -7.16
CA ALA A 230 -11.50 23.40 -6.03
C ALA A 230 -10.89 22.01 -6.18
N LEU A 231 -10.34 21.50 -5.08
CA LEU A 231 -10.06 20.07 -4.92
C LEU A 231 -11.32 19.36 -4.42
N SER A 232 -11.58 18.19 -4.99
CA SER A 232 -12.59 17.26 -4.50
C SER A 232 -12.15 16.56 -3.21
N VAL A 233 -13.10 16.03 -2.45
CA VAL A 233 -12.81 15.25 -1.22
C VAL A 233 -11.84 14.10 -1.51
N ALA A 234 -11.98 13.42 -2.65
CA ALA A 234 -11.08 12.34 -3.05
C ALA A 234 -9.65 12.84 -3.33
N GLU A 235 -9.48 14.00 -3.96
CA GLU A 235 -8.16 14.57 -4.19
C GLU A 235 -7.49 15.03 -2.90
N ILE A 236 -8.26 15.61 -1.97
CA ILE A 236 -7.79 16.02 -0.64
C ILE A 236 -7.35 14.80 0.16
N ALA A 237 -8.16 13.75 0.14
CA ALA A 237 -7.83 12.47 0.75
C ALA A 237 -6.55 11.89 0.13
N ASN A 238 -6.42 11.87 -1.20
CA ASN A 238 -5.22 11.43 -1.89
C ASN A 238 -3.97 12.26 -1.53
N LEU A 239 -4.10 13.58 -1.38
CA LEU A 239 -2.99 14.44 -0.94
C LEU A 239 -2.58 14.09 0.48
N TYR A 240 -3.53 13.96 1.41
CA TYR A 240 -3.27 13.52 2.78
C TYR A 240 -2.61 12.14 2.79
N GLN A 241 -3.12 11.17 2.05
CA GLN A 241 -2.56 9.81 2.01
C GLN A 241 -1.19 9.76 1.36
N SER A 242 -0.96 10.58 0.34
CA SER A 242 0.35 10.67 -0.27
C SER A 242 1.41 11.11 0.75
N GLY A 243 1.02 11.92 1.75
CA GLY A 243 1.88 12.32 2.86
C GLY A 243 1.81 11.47 4.14
N SER A 244 0.69 10.80 4.42
CA SER A 244 0.50 9.98 5.62
C SER A 244 0.88 8.52 5.45
N ALA A 245 0.86 8.00 4.22
CA ALA A 245 1.10 6.59 3.91
C ALA A 245 2.35 6.32 3.07
N LYS A 246 3.30 7.24 3.07
CA LYS A 246 4.59 7.01 2.41
C LYS A 246 5.71 6.95 3.44
N LEU A 247 6.28 5.75 3.61
CA LEU A 247 7.73 5.66 3.45
C LEU A 247 8.04 6.38 2.15
N ASN A 248 8.69 7.55 2.25
CA ASN A 248 8.87 8.54 1.18
C ASN A 248 8.99 7.88 -0.19
N THR A 249 8.42 8.41 -1.26
CA THR A 249 8.82 7.95 -2.61
C THR A 249 10.33 8.14 -2.87
N SER A 250 11.00 9.03 -2.11
CA SER A 250 12.48 9.10 -2.06
C SER A 250 13.15 7.99 -1.22
N GLN A 251 12.43 7.35 -0.30
CA GLN A 251 12.89 6.24 0.55
C GLN A 251 12.45 4.86 0.05
N ASN A 252 11.32 4.74 -0.65
CA ASN A 252 11.14 3.70 -1.66
C ASN A 252 12.27 3.82 -2.67
N ASN A 253 12.56 5.00 -3.24
CA ASN A 253 13.79 5.18 -4.03
C ASN A 253 15.09 4.95 -3.25
N LYS A 254 15.12 4.87 -1.91
CA LYS A 254 16.30 4.35 -1.19
C LYS A 254 16.29 2.83 -1.27
N VAL A 255 15.31 2.15 -0.70
CA VAL A 255 15.24 0.68 -0.70
C VAL A 255 14.87 0.04 -2.05
N THR A 256 14.67 0.82 -3.12
CA THR A 256 14.55 0.35 -4.51
C THR A 256 15.69 0.85 -5.41
N ASN A 257 16.44 1.90 -5.03
CA ASN A 257 17.65 2.27 -5.77
C ASN A 257 18.70 1.19 -5.60
N GLY A 258 19.21 0.75 -6.75
CA GLY A 258 20.17 -0.32 -6.84
C GLY A 258 19.57 -1.70 -6.57
N LEU A 259 18.26 -1.82 -6.37
CA LEU A 259 17.60 -3.11 -6.23
C LEU A 259 17.65 -3.83 -7.59
N VAL A 260 18.34 -4.95 -7.62
CA VAL A 260 18.58 -5.74 -8.83
C VAL A 260 17.93 -7.12 -8.78
N GLY A 261 17.54 -7.59 -7.59
CA GLY A 261 16.75 -8.82 -7.43
C GLY A 261 15.78 -8.69 -6.27
N LEU A 262 14.53 -9.11 -6.48
CA LEU A 262 13.48 -9.10 -5.47
C LEU A 262 12.51 -10.28 -5.69
N TRP A 263 12.46 -11.20 -4.73
CA TRP A 263 11.50 -12.31 -4.75
C TRP A 263 10.69 -12.31 -3.46
N TYR A 264 9.41 -11.95 -3.59
CA TYR A 264 8.45 -11.98 -2.48
C TYR A 264 7.93 -13.40 -2.20
N PHE A 265 7.90 -14.27 -3.21
CA PHE A 265 7.27 -15.60 -3.13
C PHE A 265 5.77 -15.61 -2.81
N ASP A 266 5.12 -14.46 -2.89
CA ASP A 266 3.68 -14.32 -2.81
C ASP A 266 2.95 -14.97 -3.99
N GLY A 267 1.65 -15.26 -3.81
CA GLY A 267 0.84 -15.96 -4.81
C GLY A 267 0.88 -15.31 -6.20
N ALA A 268 0.80 -13.97 -6.28
CA ALA A 268 0.89 -13.22 -7.53
C ALA A 268 2.31 -13.20 -8.14
N ASP A 269 3.31 -13.54 -7.35
CA ASP A 269 4.74 -13.53 -7.69
C ASP A 269 5.30 -14.91 -8.03
N MET A 270 4.40 -15.90 -8.16
CA MET A 270 4.72 -17.30 -8.33
C MET A 270 3.80 -17.96 -9.37
N SER A 271 4.36 -18.51 -10.45
CA SER A 271 3.63 -19.30 -11.45
C SER A 271 4.34 -20.60 -11.78
N GLY A 272 3.68 -21.75 -11.57
CA GLY A 272 4.31 -23.06 -11.71
C GLY A 272 5.55 -23.16 -10.81
N THR A 273 6.70 -23.43 -11.42
CA THR A 273 8.02 -23.45 -10.75
C THR A 273 8.76 -22.11 -10.88
N THR A 274 8.16 -21.06 -11.42
CA THR A 274 8.79 -19.76 -11.59
C THR A 274 8.47 -18.83 -10.42
N ALA A 275 9.51 -18.29 -9.79
CA ALA A 275 9.44 -17.14 -8.89
C ALA A 275 9.79 -15.87 -9.66
N TYR A 276 8.86 -14.93 -9.78
CA TYR A 276 9.09 -13.71 -10.55
C TYR A 276 9.97 -12.73 -9.77
N ASP A 277 10.96 -12.15 -10.45
CA ASP A 277 11.73 -11.03 -9.95
C ASP A 277 10.93 -9.73 -10.09
N ARG A 278 10.71 -9.04 -8.97
CA ARG A 278 9.96 -7.78 -8.87
C ARG A 278 10.85 -6.55 -8.78
N SER A 279 12.17 -6.70 -8.93
CA SER A 279 13.09 -5.56 -8.97
C SER A 279 12.97 -4.75 -10.27
N GLY A 280 12.41 -5.35 -11.32
CA GLY A 280 12.41 -4.81 -12.69
C GLY A 280 13.58 -5.29 -13.54
N SER A 281 14.49 -6.10 -12.98
CA SER A 281 15.69 -6.58 -13.69
C SER A 281 15.48 -7.91 -14.44
N GLY A 282 14.30 -8.54 -14.30
CA GLY A 282 13.94 -9.74 -15.05
C GLY A 282 14.67 -11.02 -14.61
N ASN A 283 15.28 -11.04 -13.43
CA ASN A 283 16.08 -12.15 -12.93
C ASN A 283 15.20 -13.26 -12.29
N ASN A 284 14.16 -13.70 -12.98
CA ASN A 284 13.21 -14.69 -12.45
C ASN A 284 13.93 -15.95 -11.94
N GLY A 285 13.48 -16.47 -10.81
CA GLY A 285 13.96 -17.71 -10.21
C GLY A 285 13.18 -18.92 -10.71
N THR A 286 13.82 -20.08 -10.75
CA THR A 286 13.21 -21.38 -11.01
C THR A 286 13.38 -22.29 -9.79
N LEU A 287 12.25 -22.70 -9.21
CA LEU A 287 12.18 -23.68 -8.12
C LEU A 287 12.62 -25.04 -8.67
N THR A 288 13.56 -25.67 -7.99
CA THR A 288 14.12 -26.97 -8.34
C THR A 288 13.97 -27.93 -7.17
N ASN A 289 13.57 -29.17 -7.45
CA ASN A 289 13.31 -30.26 -6.50
C ASN A 289 12.17 -30.09 -5.49
N GLY A 290 11.45 -28.96 -5.56
CA GLY A 290 10.14 -28.82 -4.94
C GLY A 290 10.08 -28.03 -3.63
N PRO A 291 10.80 -26.88 -3.45
CA PRO A 291 10.46 -25.97 -2.37
C PRO A 291 8.98 -25.58 -2.49
N LEU A 292 8.24 -25.73 -1.40
CA LEU A 292 6.78 -25.58 -1.38
C LEU A 292 6.40 -24.18 -0.94
N ARG A 293 5.31 -23.65 -1.52
CA ARG A 293 4.69 -22.45 -0.96
C ARG A 293 4.26 -22.75 0.48
N ALA A 294 4.57 -21.82 1.37
CA ALA A 294 4.26 -21.89 2.78
C ALA A 294 3.91 -20.50 3.31
N ILE A 295 3.51 -20.42 4.57
CA ILE A 295 3.30 -19.13 5.24
C ILE A 295 4.65 -18.40 5.33
N GLY A 296 4.72 -17.19 4.77
CA GLY A 296 5.91 -16.35 4.80
C GLY A 296 6.03 -15.55 6.09
N LYS A 297 7.09 -14.74 6.21
CA LYS A 297 7.10 -13.67 7.21
C LYS A 297 6.01 -12.66 6.86
N VAL A 298 5.91 -12.35 5.58
CA VAL A 298 4.91 -11.51 4.94
C VAL A 298 4.19 -12.38 3.91
N GLY A 299 2.87 -12.48 4.00
CA GLY A 299 2.11 -13.24 3.00
C GLY A 299 2.57 -14.70 2.87
N GLN A 300 3.05 -15.09 1.68
CA GLN A 300 3.57 -16.43 1.40
C GLN A 300 5.10 -16.39 1.23
N GLY A 301 5.76 -17.46 1.68
CA GLY A 301 7.18 -17.71 1.45
C GLY A 301 7.39 -19.07 0.80
N LEU A 302 8.65 -19.50 0.72
CA LEU A 302 9.01 -20.85 0.32
C LEU A 302 9.55 -21.64 1.52
N SER A 303 9.07 -22.87 1.70
CA SER A 303 9.62 -23.85 2.63
C SER A 303 10.59 -24.77 1.87
N PHE A 304 11.77 -24.95 2.45
CA PHE A 304 12.86 -25.78 1.95
C PHE A 304 13.07 -26.95 2.92
N ASP A 305 13.20 -28.15 2.37
CA ASP A 305 13.26 -29.41 3.12
C ASP A 305 14.63 -29.72 3.77
N GLY A 306 15.67 -28.98 3.42
CA GLY A 306 17.04 -29.20 3.90
C GLY A 306 17.78 -30.34 3.20
N SER A 307 17.25 -30.91 2.12
CA SER A 307 17.83 -32.07 1.42
C SER A 307 18.24 -31.78 0.00
N ASN A 308 17.37 -31.16 -0.82
CA ASN A 308 17.68 -30.89 -2.23
C ASN A 308 17.01 -29.66 -2.84
N ASP A 309 16.18 -28.95 -2.07
CA ASP A 309 15.40 -27.79 -2.53
C ASP A 309 16.26 -26.54 -2.77
N TYR A 310 16.00 -25.84 -3.88
CA TYR A 310 16.54 -24.49 -4.11
C TYR A 310 15.76 -23.72 -5.18
N VAL A 311 15.95 -22.40 -5.19
CA VAL A 311 15.57 -21.53 -6.31
C VAL A 311 16.82 -21.09 -7.06
N ASN A 312 16.84 -21.24 -8.38
CA ASN A 312 17.95 -20.85 -9.24
C ASN A 312 17.60 -19.60 -10.06
N SER A 313 18.45 -18.58 -10.07
CA SER A 313 18.31 -17.42 -10.96
C SER A 313 19.60 -17.21 -11.75
N ALA A 314 19.49 -16.99 -13.06
CA ALA A 314 20.61 -17.09 -13.99
C ALA A 314 21.65 -15.97 -13.89
N ASN A 315 21.37 -14.89 -13.17
CA ASN A 315 22.27 -13.75 -13.03
C ASN A 315 23.16 -13.88 -11.79
N ASN A 316 24.43 -13.47 -11.88
CA ASN A 316 25.40 -13.49 -10.78
C ASN A 316 25.37 -12.23 -9.91
N PHE A 317 24.69 -11.17 -10.36
CA PHE A 317 24.66 -9.86 -9.69
C PHE A 317 26.06 -9.33 -9.39
N ASP A 318 26.93 -9.34 -10.40
CA ASP A 318 28.31 -8.90 -10.26
C ASP A 318 28.39 -7.40 -9.96
N SER A 319 28.83 -7.06 -8.74
CA SER A 319 29.06 -5.68 -8.32
C SER A 319 30.20 -5.60 -7.31
N SER A 320 30.92 -4.47 -7.31
CA SER A 320 32.03 -4.19 -6.37
C SER A 320 31.56 -3.78 -5.00
N VAL A 321 30.29 -3.41 -4.94
CA VAL A 321 29.55 -3.07 -3.73
C VAL A 321 28.17 -3.68 -3.83
N PHE A 322 27.67 -4.29 -2.77
CA PHE A 322 26.36 -4.94 -2.82
C PHE A 322 25.75 -5.13 -1.45
N SER A 323 24.46 -5.45 -1.43
CA SER A 323 23.77 -5.93 -0.23
C SER A 323 22.84 -7.06 -0.58
N VAL A 324 22.63 -7.97 0.37
CA VAL A 324 21.69 -9.06 0.25
C VAL A 324 20.89 -9.19 1.53
N CYS A 325 19.58 -9.29 1.43
CA CYS A 325 18.66 -9.40 2.57
C CYS A 325 17.64 -10.52 2.34
N ALA A 326 17.22 -11.19 3.42
CA ALA A 326 16.12 -12.15 3.39
C ALA A 326 15.48 -12.28 4.77
N TRP A 327 14.20 -12.63 4.81
CA TRP A 327 13.59 -13.24 6.00
C TRP A 327 13.83 -14.74 5.97
N ILE A 328 14.22 -15.31 7.12
CA ILE A 328 14.46 -16.75 7.29
C ILE A 328 13.72 -17.32 8.50
N TYR A 329 13.26 -18.56 8.38
CA TYR A 329 12.59 -19.35 9.42
C TYR A 329 13.29 -20.71 9.54
N PRO A 330 14.45 -20.80 10.21
CA PRO A 330 15.20 -22.04 10.29
C PRO A 330 14.44 -23.09 11.12
N THR A 331 14.25 -24.29 10.57
CA THR A 331 13.56 -25.40 11.25
C THR A 331 14.52 -26.50 11.72
N ALA A 332 15.77 -26.51 11.22
CA ALA A 332 16.81 -27.42 11.67
C ALA A 332 18.18 -26.73 11.74
N SER A 333 19.04 -27.20 12.64
CA SER A 333 20.40 -26.68 12.85
C SER A 333 21.41 -27.36 11.91
N ASN A 334 21.24 -27.14 10.60
CA ASN A 334 22.11 -27.73 9.59
C ASN A 334 23.51 -27.10 9.63
N THR A 335 24.52 -27.86 9.20
CA THR A 335 25.90 -27.36 9.09
C THR A 335 26.12 -26.65 7.76
N LEU A 336 26.63 -25.42 7.82
CA LEU A 336 26.97 -24.57 6.67
C LEU A 336 25.86 -24.38 5.63
N ALA A 337 24.59 -24.54 6.03
CA ALA A 337 23.42 -24.40 5.16
C ALA A 337 23.35 -23.01 4.55
N ARG A 338 22.90 -22.92 3.31
CA ARG A 338 22.95 -21.69 2.52
C ARG A 338 21.57 -21.10 2.34
N VAL A 339 21.36 -19.91 2.90
CA VAL A 339 20.13 -19.14 2.68
C VAL A 339 20.15 -18.59 1.25
N ILE A 340 21.26 -17.98 0.85
CA ILE A 340 21.49 -17.50 -0.51
C ILE A 340 22.98 -17.50 -0.82
N THR A 341 23.35 -17.84 -2.05
CA THR A 341 24.74 -17.99 -2.50
C THR A 341 24.92 -17.53 -3.95
N THR A 342 26.02 -16.81 -4.20
CA THR A 342 26.55 -16.59 -5.55
C THR A 342 27.86 -17.36 -5.71
N PRO A 343 28.03 -18.16 -6.78
CA PRO A 343 29.27 -18.88 -7.06
C PRO A 343 30.39 -17.97 -7.54
N SER A 344 31.63 -18.41 -7.33
CA SER A 344 32.82 -17.99 -8.05
C SER A 344 33.60 -19.25 -8.44
N GLY A 345 33.39 -19.74 -9.67
CA GLY A 345 33.88 -21.05 -10.12
C GLY A 345 33.39 -22.18 -9.20
N ASN A 346 34.33 -22.91 -8.58
CA ASN A 346 34.04 -23.96 -7.58
C ASN A 346 33.91 -23.42 -6.13
N THR A 347 34.00 -22.11 -5.95
CA THR A 347 34.01 -21.43 -4.67
C THR A 347 32.77 -20.53 -4.49
N THR A 348 32.62 -19.97 -3.29
CA THR A 348 31.51 -19.06 -2.98
C THR A 348 32.02 -17.62 -3.10
N LYS A 349 31.40 -16.84 -4.00
CA LYS A 349 31.69 -15.41 -4.14
C LYS A 349 31.17 -14.63 -2.94
N TRP A 350 29.90 -14.83 -2.62
CA TRP A 350 29.30 -14.35 -1.38
C TRP A 350 28.12 -15.24 -0.98
N SER A 351 27.79 -15.24 0.30
CA SER A 351 26.68 -16.05 0.82
C SER A 351 26.20 -15.62 2.19
N ILE A 352 24.90 -15.73 2.43
CA ILE A 352 24.34 -15.81 3.78
C ILE A 352 24.25 -17.29 4.18
N ILE A 353 24.83 -17.61 5.33
CA ILE A 353 24.98 -18.99 5.82
C ILE A 353 24.28 -19.11 7.16
N PHE A 354 23.55 -20.20 7.33
CA PHE A 354 23.08 -20.67 8.62
C PHE A 354 23.90 -21.89 9.03
N ASN A 355 24.66 -21.78 10.11
CA ASN A 355 25.57 -22.81 10.59
C ASN A 355 25.43 -22.97 12.10
N THR A 356 25.01 -24.16 12.55
CA THR A 356 24.90 -24.47 13.99
C THR A 356 24.14 -23.38 14.77
N SER A 357 22.95 -23.04 14.25
CA SER A 357 22.05 -22.02 14.78
C SER A 357 22.58 -20.58 14.73
N LYS A 358 23.68 -20.30 14.02
CA LYS A 358 24.22 -18.95 13.86
C LYS A 358 24.16 -18.54 12.40
N VAL A 359 24.06 -17.24 12.17
CA VAL A 359 24.10 -16.68 10.82
C VAL A 359 25.45 -16.01 10.55
N SER A 360 25.97 -16.18 9.34
CA SER A 360 27.20 -15.52 8.89
C SER A 360 27.07 -14.98 7.47
N PHE A 361 27.86 -13.95 7.17
CA PHE A 361 27.95 -13.38 5.82
C PHE A 361 29.38 -13.56 5.28
N ASP A 362 29.49 -14.37 4.22
CA ASP A 362 30.75 -14.64 3.53
C ASP A 362 30.88 -13.73 2.31
N VAL A 363 32.07 -13.17 2.12
CA VAL A 363 32.52 -12.55 0.86
C VAL A 363 33.91 -13.10 0.59
N ASN A 364 34.06 -13.90 -0.48
CA ASN A 364 35.23 -14.67 -0.94
C ASN A 364 36.40 -14.79 0.07
N SER A 365 37.14 -13.71 0.29
CA SER A 365 38.32 -13.66 1.16
C SER A 365 38.06 -13.74 2.68
N GLY A 366 36.81 -13.94 3.14
CA GLY A 366 36.53 -14.26 4.55
C GLY A 366 35.07 -14.15 4.98
N THR A 367 34.83 -14.51 6.24
CA THR A 367 33.50 -14.58 6.88
C THR A 367 33.32 -13.48 7.92
N ALA A 368 32.13 -12.89 8.00
CA ALA A 368 31.66 -12.11 9.14
C ALA A 368 30.70 -12.99 9.96
N PRO A 369 31.18 -13.68 11.03
CA PRO A 369 30.40 -14.66 11.77
C PRO A 369 29.57 -14.00 12.86
N GLY A 370 28.25 -14.17 12.82
CA GLY A 370 27.38 -13.85 13.96
C GLY A 370 27.71 -14.76 15.15
N THR A 371 27.75 -14.19 16.35
CA THR A 371 28.09 -14.92 17.58
C THR A 371 26.86 -15.45 18.31
N SER A 372 25.71 -14.79 18.15
CA SER A 372 24.44 -15.14 18.77
C SER A 372 23.77 -16.34 18.11
N ALA A 373 23.37 -17.33 18.91
CA ALA A 373 22.53 -18.42 18.46
C ALA A 373 21.08 -17.94 18.26
N LEU A 374 20.47 -18.33 17.14
CA LEU A 374 19.08 -18.11 16.80
C LEU A 374 18.24 -19.31 17.24
N ALA A 375 17.09 -19.05 17.84
CA ALA A 375 16.13 -20.10 18.16
C ALA A 375 15.51 -20.63 16.86
N LEU A 376 15.35 -21.94 16.74
CA LEU A 376 14.62 -22.53 15.62
C LEU A 376 13.15 -22.12 15.67
N ASN A 377 12.45 -22.26 14.55
CA ASN A 377 11.03 -22.00 14.41
C ASN A 377 10.63 -20.54 14.71
N ASN A 378 11.52 -19.60 14.39
CA ASN A 378 11.29 -18.16 14.50
C ASN A 378 11.73 -17.44 13.23
N TRP A 379 11.02 -16.37 12.87
CA TRP A 379 11.39 -15.53 11.73
C TRP A 379 12.46 -14.50 12.12
N TYR A 380 13.52 -14.41 11.31
CA TYR A 380 14.60 -13.45 11.45
C TYR A 380 14.84 -12.71 10.14
N HIS A 381 15.10 -11.42 10.20
CA HIS A 381 15.57 -10.66 9.04
C HIS A 381 17.10 -10.63 9.06
N VAL A 382 17.73 -11.05 7.98
CA VAL A 382 19.19 -11.11 7.87
C VAL A 382 19.62 -10.31 6.66
N CYS A 383 20.58 -9.39 6.86
CA CYS A 383 21.19 -8.63 5.77
C CYS A 383 22.71 -8.66 5.84
N GLY A 384 23.37 -8.90 4.71
CA GLY A 384 24.81 -8.68 4.51
C GLY A 384 25.05 -7.47 3.61
N THR A 385 25.99 -6.60 3.95
CA THR A 385 26.41 -5.48 3.09
C THR A 385 27.92 -5.52 2.84
N TYR A 386 28.35 -5.14 1.64
CA TYR A 386 29.75 -5.03 1.24
C TYR A 386 29.99 -3.72 0.51
N ASP A 387 30.90 -2.89 1.03
CA ASP A 387 31.20 -1.54 0.52
C ASP A 387 32.44 -1.47 -0.39
N GLY A 388 32.99 -2.63 -0.77
CA GLY A 388 34.22 -2.75 -1.56
C GLY A 388 35.48 -2.99 -0.72
N ALA A 389 35.39 -2.83 0.61
CA ALA A 389 36.48 -3.11 1.54
C ALA A 389 36.01 -3.87 2.79
N ASN A 390 34.85 -3.54 3.31
CA ASN A 390 34.27 -4.06 4.55
C ASN A 390 33.00 -4.83 4.24
N LYS A 391 32.83 -5.97 4.91
CA LYS A 391 31.57 -6.72 4.97
C LYS A 391 30.94 -6.58 6.35
N LEU A 392 29.64 -6.32 6.39
CA LEU A 392 28.85 -6.18 7.61
C LEU A 392 27.69 -7.16 7.58
N LEU A 393 27.31 -7.69 8.75
CA LEU A 393 26.16 -8.57 8.93
C LEU A 393 25.21 -7.96 9.95
N TYR A 394 23.94 -7.88 9.56
CA TYR A 394 22.85 -7.34 10.35
C TYR A 394 21.80 -8.42 10.63
N LEU A 395 21.24 -8.35 11.83
CA LEU A 395 20.15 -9.21 12.27
C LEU A 395 19.01 -8.34 12.85
N ASN A 396 17.80 -8.54 12.32
CA ASN A 396 16.58 -7.80 12.66
C ASN A 396 16.70 -6.27 12.44
N SER A 397 16.10 -5.44 13.30
CA SER A 397 15.90 -4.00 13.06
C SER A 397 17.12 -3.11 13.28
N ILE A 398 18.08 -3.49 14.12
CA ILE A 398 19.00 -2.52 14.73
C ILE A 398 20.45 -2.99 14.91
N ASN A 399 20.73 -4.29 14.81
CA ASN A 399 22.03 -4.81 15.26
C ASN A 399 22.90 -5.24 14.09
N GLN A 400 23.97 -4.49 13.84
CA GLN A 400 25.18 -5.04 13.24
C GLN A 400 25.77 -6.06 14.22
N ILE A 401 25.77 -7.34 13.85
CA ILE A 401 26.22 -8.43 14.71
C ILE A 401 27.62 -8.93 14.37
N ALA A 402 28.16 -8.56 13.20
CA ALA A 402 29.53 -8.85 12.81
C ALA A 402 30.03 -7.88 11.73
N SER A 403 31.36 -7.74 11.65
CA SER A 403 32.07 -7.03 10.59
C SER A 403 33.39 -7.71 10.26
N GLY A 404 33.97 -7.39 9.10
CA GLY A 404 35.34 -7.77 8.75
C GLY A 404 35.79 -7.20 7.42
N ALA A 405 37.10 -7.17 7.16
CA ALA A 405 37.63 -6.82 5.85
C ALA A 405 37.31 -7.91 4.82
N GLY A 406 37.12 -7.55 3.56
CA GLY A 406 36.85 -8.48 2.46
C GLY A 406 37.31 -7.95 1.12
N SER A 407 37.74 -8.84 0.24
CA SER A 407 37.96 -8.58 -1.18
C SER A 407 37.12 -9.53 -2.01
N ILE A 408 36.67 -9.05 -3.17
CA ILE A 408 35.89 -9.84 -4.12
C ILE A 408 36.70 -9.97 -5.41
N ALA A 409 36.92 -11.20 -5.86
CA ALA A 409 37.39 -11.49 -7.20
C ALA A 409 36.18 -11.81 -8.09
N TYR A 410 36.21 -11.31 -9.33
CA TYR A 410 35.18 -11.61 -10.32
C TYR A 410 35.66 -12.73 -11.23
N ASP A 411 34.82 -13.73 -11.38
CA ASP A 411 34.91 -14.74 -12.40
C ASP A 411 33.53 -14.98 -13.02
N ALA A 412 33.49 -15.73 -14.12
CA ALA A 412 32.24 -16.08 -14.77
C ALA A 412 31.47 -17.09 -13.90
N GLY A 413 30.47 -16.62 -13.14
CA GLY A 413 29.56 -17.47 -12.36
C GLY A 413 28.38 -18.01 -13.16
N THR A 414 27.61 -18.94 -12.57
CA THR A 414 26.49 -19.67 -13.21
C THR A 414 25.09 -19.29 -12.68
N GLY A 415 24.95 -18.13 -12.05
CA GLY A 415 23.72 -17.65 -11.40
C GLY A 415 23.69 -17.86 -9.88
N ILE A 416 22.75 -17.21 -9.20
CA ILE A 416 22.56 -17.36 -7.75
C ILE A 416 21.70 -18.56 -7.39
N ARG A 417 21.83 -19.01 -6.13
CA ARG A 417 20.91 -19.96 -5.51
C ARG A 417 20.37 -19.46 -4.19
N ILE A 418 19.07 -19.62 -4.00
CA ILE A 418 18.36 -19.41 -2.74
C ILE A 418 18.03 -20.82 -2.18
N GLY A 419 18.38 -21.07 -0.92
CA GLY A 419 18.15 -22.35 -0.23
C GLY A 419 19.25 -23.39 -0.36
N ALA A 420 20.29 -23.17 -1.19
CA ALA A 420 21.40 -24.13 -1.33
C ALA A 420 22.73 -23.49 -1.78
N ARG A 421 23.83 -24.26 -1.68
CA ARG A 421 25.10 -23.92 -2.33
C ARG A 421 25.02 -24.14 -3.84
N HIS A 422 25.82 -23.38 -4.59
CA HIS A 422 25.96 -23.46 -6.06
C HIS A 422 26.34 -24.83 -6.64
N ASN A 423 26.88 -25.76 -5.84
CA ASN A 423 27.22 -27.12 -6.27
C ASN A 423 26.24 -28.18 -5.75
N THR A 424 24.99 -27.79 -5.50
CA THR A 424 23.88 -28.64 -5.02
C THR A 424 24.25 -29.39 -3.74
N SER A 425 24.70 -28.63 -2.74
CA SER A 425 25.00 -29.12 -1.40
C SER A 425 24.60 -28.08 -0.35
N ARG A 426 24.65 -28.43 0.93
CA ARG A 426 24.42 -27.51 2.07
C ARG A 426 23.06 -26.80 1.98
N PHE A 427 22.01 -27.60 1.89
CA PHE A 427 20.63 -27.15 1.76
C PHE A 427 20.09 -26.55 3.06
N PHE A 428 19.30 -25.49 2.93
CA PHE A 428 18.62 -24.84 4.03
C PHE A 428 17.33 -25.59 4.37
N ALA A 429 17.11 -25.83 5.66
CA ALA A 429 15.86 -26.39 6.18
C ALA A 429 15.06 -25.29 6.85
N GLY A 430 13.92 -24.92 6.26
CA GLY A 430 13.05 -23.88 6.81
C GLY A 430 12.41 -22.96 5.78
N GLY A 431 11.79 -21.88 6.26
CA GLY A 431 11.16 -20.86 5.42
C GLY A 431 12.16 -19.80 4.95
N ILE A 432 12.03 -19.32 3.72
CA ILE A 432 12.69 -18.12 3.20
C ILE A 432 11.63 -17.23 2.54
N ASP A 433 11.72 -15.93 2.79
CA ASP A 433 10.76 -14.93 2.30
C ASP A 433 11.46 -13.58 2.01
N ASP A 434 10.88 -12.80 1.09
CA ASP A 434 11.22 -11.41 0.76
C ASP A 434 12.73 -11.20 0.52
N VAL A 435 13.28 -11.99 -0.40
CA VAL A 435 14.70 -11.99 -0.75
C VAL A 435 15.02 -10.78 -1.62
N ARG A 436 16.03 -10.00 -1.23
CA ARG A 436 16.45 -8.78 -1.93
C ARG A 436 17.94 -8.77 -2.21
N ILE A 437 18.33 -8.26 -3.37
CA ILE A 437 19.71 -8.02 -3.77
C ILE A 437 19.86 -6.59 -4.30
N TYR A 438 20.89 -5.90 -3.83
CA TYR A 438 21.24 -4.53 -4.21
C TYR A 438 22.64 -4.47 -4.81
N ASN A 439 22.84 -3.66 -5.86
CA ASN A 439 24.14 -3.34 -6.44
C ASN A 439 24.88 -2.20 -5.70
N ARG A 440 24.55 -1.99 -4.42
CA ARG A 440 25.16 -1.01 -3.52
C ARG A 440 25.13 -1.50 -2.08
N ALA A 441 26.00 -0.95 -1.25
CA ALA A 441 25.94 -1.12 0.19
C ALA A 441 24.73 -0.34 0.75
N LEU A 442 23.84 -1.03 1.47
CA LEU A 442 22.75 -0.43 2.21
C LEU A 442 23.27 0.16 3.52
N THR A 443 22.67 1.25 3.93
CA THR A 443 22.88 1.85 5.25
C THR A 443 22.04 1.13 6.31
N GLN A 444 22.42 1.25 7.59
CA GLN A 444 21.62 0.74 8.71
C GLN A 444 20.17 1.24 8.66
N ALA A 445 19.94 2.52 8.32
CA ALA A 445 18.59 3.08 8.24
C ALA A 445 17.74 2.39 7.16
N GLU A 446 18.33 2.06 6.00
CA GLU A 446 17.66 1.32 4.93
C GLU A 446 17.37 -0.12 5.35
N ILE A 447 18.27 -0.76 6.09
CA ILE A 447 18.05 -2.13 6.63
C ILE A 447 16.94 -2.12 7.68
N THR A 448 16.91 -1.12 8.56
CA THR A 448 15.81 -0.92 9.52
C THR A 448 14.49 -0.71 8.79
N GLN A 449 14.49 0.00 7.66
CA GLN A 449 13.29 0.14 6.81
C GLN A 449 12.87 -1.19 6.21
N LEU A 450 13.77 -1.99 5.67
CA LEU A 450 13.45 -3.32 5.14
C LEU A 450 12.90 -4.25 6.23
N TYR A 451 13.49 -4.24 7.42
CA TYR A 451 12.97 -4.96 8.57
C TYR A 451 11.57 -4.48 8.95
N ASN A 452 11.36 -3.16 9.04
CA ASN A 452 10.07 -2.59 9.37
C ASN A 452 9.05 -2.84 8.25
N MET A 453 9.44 -2.89 6.98
CA MET A 453 8.56 -3.31 5.91
C MET A 453 8.13 -4.77 6.10
N GLY A 454 9.06 -5.66 6.46
CA GLY A 454 8.71 -7.02 6.84
C GLY A 454 7.92 -7.11 8.15
N GLY A 455 8.09 -6.17 9.07
CA GLY A 455 7.41 -6.04 10.37
C GLY A 455 6.03 -5.36 10.32
N SER A 456 5.81 -4.48 9.34
CA SER A 456 4.59 -3.70 9.08
C SER A 456 3.76 -4.30 7.95
N LYS A 457 4.35 -5.19 7.13
CA LYS A 457 3.60 -6.13 6.32
C LYS A 457 3.16 -7.38 7.12
N ILE A 458 3.64 -7.55 8.36
CA ILE A 458 2.84 -8.25 9.37
C ILE A 458 1.73 -7.27 9.75
N ASN A 459 0.49 -7.56 9.37
CA ASN A 459 -0.68 -6.86 9.90
C ASN A 459 -0.73 -5.34 9.64
N ALA A 460 -0.47 -4.87 8.41
CA ALA A 460 -1.40 -3.84 7.97
C ALA A 460 -2.75 -4.55 7.95
N PRO A 461 -3.78 -4.15 8.75
CA PRO A 461 -5.13 -4.64 8.46
C PRO A 461 -5.29 -4.44 6.96
N GLN A 462 -5.73 -5.45 6.24
CA GLN A 462 -5.90 -5.36 4.79
C GLN A 462 -6.93 -4.27 4.37
N ASN A 463 -7.36 -3.44 5.32
CA ASN A 463 -8.12 -2.20 5.21
C ASN A 463 -7.26 -0.92 5.30
N ASN A 464 -5.95 -0.99 5.52
CA ASN A 464 -5.02 0.16 5.50
C ASN A 464 -4.57 0.44 4.05
N ILE A 465 -5.48 0.35 3.07
CA ILE A 465 -5.23 0.99 1.78
C ILE A 465 -5.39 2.48 2.03
N PRO A 466 -4.35 3.29 1.81
CA PRO A 466 -4.45 4.74 1.96
C PRO A 466 -5.55 5.25 1.02
N GLY A 467 -6.65 5.75 1.60
CA GLY A 467 -7.81 6.28 0.86
C GLY A 467 -8.93 5.33 0.55
N SER A 468 -8.80 4.09 0.99
CA SER A 468 -9.99 3.26 1.12
C SER A 468 -10.79 3.70 2.34
N THR A 469 -12.09 3.89 2.16
CA THR A 469 -13.08 4.02 3.24
C THR A 469 -13.42 2.64 3.83
N LEU A 470 -12.70 1.57 3.46
CA LEU A 470 -12.92 0.18 3.86
C LEU A 470 -12.69 -0.11 5.35
N GLN A 471 -12.28 0.89 6.16
CA GLN A 471 -12.34 0.81 7.63
C GLN A 471 -13.63 1.40 8.20
N SER A 472 -14.22 2.37 7.49
CA SER A 472 -15.47 2.98 7.92
C SER A 472 -16.57 1.92 7.91
N GLY A 473 -17.27 1.82 9.02
CA GLY A 473 -18.37 0.90 9.19
C GLY A 473 -18.00 -0.57 9.23
N LEU A 474 -16.72 -0.93 9.34
CA LEU A 474 -16.31 -2.33 9.50
C LEU A 474 -16.70 -2.81 10.91
N VAL A 475 -17.54 -3.84 10.97
CA VAL A 475 -18.05 -4.44 12.23
C VAL A 475 -17.65 -5.90 12.41
N GLY A 476 -16.97 -6.48 11.43
CA GLY A 476 -16.29 -7.77 11.56
C GLY A 476 -15.22 -7.90 10.48
N LEU A 477 -14.00 -8.31 10.87
CA LEU A 477 -12.93 -8.73 9.99
C LEU A 477 -12.25 -9.97 10.59
N TRP A 478 -12.42 -11.12 9.94
CA TRP A 478 -11.65 -12.33 10.22
C TRP A 478 -10.74 -12.59 9.04
N SER A 479 -9.50 -12.10 9.15
CA SER A 479 -8.49 -12.27 8.09
C SER A 479 -7.89 -13.67 8.06
N PHE A 480 -8.02 -14.41 9.17
CA PHE A 480 -7.37 -15.71 9.42
C PHE A 480 -5.85 -15.73 9.29
N ASN A 481 -5.20 -14.57 9.19
CA ASN A 481 -3.75 -14.48 9.18
C ASN A 481 -3.14 -14.94 10.51
N GLY A 482 -1.89 -15.42 10.47
CA GLY A 482 -1.20 -16.01 11.63
C GLY A 482 -1.35 -15.22 12.94
N PRO A 483 -1.10 -13.89 12.96
CA PRO A 483 -1.28 -13.05 14.16
C PRO A 483 -2.73 -12.85 14.59
N ASP A 484 -3.67 -13.07 13.69
CA ASP A 484 -5.12 -12.95 13.89
C ASP A 484 -5.74 -14.28 14.36
N MET A 485 -4.88 -15.27 14.67
CA MET A 485 -5.27 -16.63 15.01
C MET A 485 -4.46 -17.16 16.21
N SER A 486 -5.12 -17.40 17.35
CA SER A 486 -4.49 -18.00 18.54
C SER A 486 -5.29 -19.20 19.06
N GLY A 487 -4.66 -20.37 19.10
CA GLY A 487 -5.38 -21.63 19.37
C GLY A 487 -6.54 -21.81 18.39
N THR A 488 -7.74 -21.96 18.93
CA THR A 488 -9.01 -22.02 18.18
C THR A 488 -9.67 -20.65 18.00
N THR A 489 -9.09 -19.56 18.49
CA THR A 489 -9.68 -18.22 18.35
C THR A 489 -9.26 -17.56 17.03
N ALA A 490 -10.24 -17.10 16.26
CA ALA A 490 -10.07 -16.17 15.14
C ALA A 490 -10.42 -14.76 15.62
N TYR A 491 -9.43 -13.88 15.71
CA TYR A 491 -9.64 -12.52 16.21
C TYR A 491 -10.35 -11.66 15.16
N ASP A 492 -11.36 -10.92 15.61
CA ASP A 492 -11.96 -9.83 14.86
C ASP A 492 -11.02 -8.62 14.87
N ARG A 493 -10.64 -8.15 13.69
CA ARG A 493 -9.79 -6.96 13.49
C ARG A 493 -10.57 -5.70 13.17
N SER A 494 -11.89 -5.74 13.28
CA SER A 494 -12.72 -4.55 13.41
C SER A 494 -12.64 -3.96 14.82
N THR A 495 -13.29 -2.82 15.03
CA THR A 495 -13.44 -2.21 16.37
C THR A 495 -14.53 -2.86 17.22
N SER A 496 -15.26 -3.86 16.69
CA SER A 496 -16.44 -4.45 17.34
C SER A 496 -16.13 -5.67 18.22
N GLY A 497 -14.92 -6.25 18.13
CA GLY A 497 -14.49 -7.34 19.00
C GLY A 497 -15.29 -8.64 18.85
N ASN A 498 -15.92 -8.85 17.69
CA ASN A 498 -16.73 -10.02 17.38
C ASN A 498 -15.85 -11.25 17.07
N ASN A 499 -14.99 -11.68 18.00
CA ASN A 499 -14.07 -12.79 17.77
C ASN A 499 -14.83 -14.09 17.45
N GLY A 500 -14.25 -14.90 16.58
CA GLY A 500 -14.74 -16.23 16.22
C GLY A 500 -13.97 -17.37 16.91
N THR A 501 -14.59 -18.55 16.96
CA THR A 501 -13.99 -19.78 17.48
C THR A 501 -14.08 -20.88 16.43
N LEU A 502 -12.94 -21.42 16.02
CA LEU A 502 -12.83 -22.61 15.18
C LEU A 502 -13.44 -23.79 15.93
N THR A 503 -14.44 -24.40 15.30
CA THR A 503 -15.22 -25.50 15.85
C THR A 503 -15.06 -26.70 14.93
N ASN A 504 -14.82 -27.88 15.51
CA ASN A 504 -14.59 -29.18 14.86
C ASN A 504 -13.32 -29.34 14.01
N GLY A 505 -12.53 -28.28 13.86
CA GLY A 505 -11.14 -28.38 13.39
C GLY A 505 -10.79 -27.80 12.02
N PRO A 506 -11.34 -26.64 11.57
CA PRO A 506 -10.86 -25.97 10.37
C PRO A 506 -9.34 -25.81 10.39
N LEU A 507 -8.67 -26.23 9.32
CA LEU A 507 -7.21 -26.23 9.25
C LEU A 507 -6.70 -24.91 8.68
N ARG A 508 -5.64 -24.37 9.27
CA ARG A 508 -4.93 -23.22 8.71
C ARG A 508 -4.30 -23.62 7.37
N ALA A 509 -4.50 -22.82 6.34
CA ALA A 509 -3.97 -23.08 5.01
C ALA A 509 -3.58 -21.79 4.30
N ILE A 510 -2.94 -21.91 3.13
CA ILE A 510 -2.65 -20.76 2.27
C ILE A 510 -3.98 -20.14 1.82
N GLY A 511 -4.19 -18.88 2.18
CA GLY A 511 -5.36 -18.08 1.81
C GLY A 511 -5.21 -17.44 0.44
N LYS A 512 -6.20 -16.65 0.03
CA LYS A 512 -6.04 -15.72 -1.10
C LYS A 512 -5.08 -14.61 -0.71
N VAL A 513 -5.14 -14.16 0.55
CA VAL A 513 -4.22 -13.20 1.13
C VAL A 513 -3.64 -13.76 2.41
N GLY A 514 -2.36 -14.14 2.35
CA GLY A 514 -1.67 -14.74 3.49
C GLY A 514 -2.25 -16.11 3.85
N GLN A 515 -2.83 -16.22 5.04
CA GLN A 515 -3.36 -17.47 5.59
C GLN A 515 -4.89 -17.40 5.67
N GLY A 516 -5.56 -18.42 5.13
CA GLY A 516 -7.00 -18.66 5.26
C GLY A 516 -7.29 -19.91 6.09
N LEU A 517 -8.54 -20.37 6.04
CA LEU A 517 -8.96 -21.64 6.63
C LEU A 517 -9.44 -22.61 5.55
N TYR A 518 -9.04 -23.86 5.67
CA TYR A 518 -9.60 -25.01 4.98
C TYR A 518 -10.67 -25.66 5.87
N PHE A 519 -11.82 -25.95 5.26
CA PHE A 519 -12.97 -26.62 5.86
C PHE A 519 -13.16 -27.95 5.13
N ASP A 520 -13.35 -29.04 5.88
CA ASP A 520 -13.37 -30.41 5.35
C ASP A 520 -14.68 -30.83 4.68
N GLY A 521 -15.76 -30.08 4.91
CA GLY A 521 -17.10 -30.37 4.40
C GLY A 521 -17.93 -31.31 5.28
N THR A 522 -17.46 -31.67 6.46
CA THR A 522 -18.15 -32.58 7.39
C THR A 522 -18.86 -31.80 8.48
N ASP A 523 -18.14 -31.00 9.25
CA ASP A 523 -18.67 -30.26 10.41
C ASP A 523 -17.83 -29.05 10.83
N ASP A 524 -16.79 -28.70 10.06
CA ASP A 524 -15.92 -27.56 10.30
C ASP A 524 -16.63 -26.20 10.15
N TYR A 525 -16.47 -25.30 11.12
CA TYR A 525 -16.87 -23.90 10.98
C TYR A 525 -16.16 -22.95 11.95
N VAL A 526 -16.27 -21.64 11.69
CA VAL A 526 -15.95 -20.60 12.68
C VAL A 526 -17.24 -20.08 13.29
N ALA A 527 -17.39 -20.24 14.60
CA ALA A 527 -18.51 -19.77 15.40
C ALA A 527 -18.23 -18.37 15.94
N VAL A 528 -19.02 -17.38 15.54
CA VAL A 528 -18.94 -16.02 16.08
C VAL A 528 -20.21 -15.76 16.89
N PRO A 529 -20.09 -15.43 18.19
CA PRO A 529 -21.24 -15.14 19.04
C PRO A 529 -22.15 -14.05 18.47
N HIS A 530 -23.43 -14.08 18.86
CA HIS A 530 -24.35 -13.02 18.50
C HIS A 530 -23.88 -11.66 19.07
N SER A 531 -24.01 -10.62 18.25
CA SER A 531 -23.81 -9.23 18.61
C SER A 531 -24.77 -8.36 17.81
N ALA A 532 -25.31 -7.31 18.44
CA ALA A 532 -26.21 -6.36 17.79
C ALA A 532 -25.51 -5.60 16.65
N THR A 533 -24.19 -5.39 16.73
CA THR A 533 -23.39 -4.78 15.65
C THR A 533 -23.44 -5.61 14.35
N LEU A 534 -23.68 -6.92 14.46
CA LEU A 534 -23.82 -7.83 13.32
C LEU A 534 -25.25 -7.85 12.74
N ASN A 535 -26.24 -7.18 13.36
CA ASN A 535 -27.60 -6.97 12.85
C ASN A 535 -27.70 -5.68 12.02
N SER A 536 -26.67 -5.42 11.22
CA SER A 536 -26.53 -4.16 10.51
C SER A 536 -27.52 -3.98 9.36
N TYR A 537 -27.94 -2.73 9.15
CA TYR A 537 -28.55 -2.21 7.93
C TYR A 537 -28.21 -0.72 7.82
N PRO A 538 -27.71 -0.23 6.67
CA PRO A 538 -27.29 -0.98 5.47
C PRO A 538 -26.19 -2.02 5.79
N LEU A 539 -25.98 -3.00 4.92
CA LEU A 539 -25.08 -4.13 5.15
C LEU A 539 -24.14 -4.34 3.97
N THR A 540 -22.90 -4.71 4.23
CA THR A 540 -22.07 -5.43 3.25
C THR A 540 -21.40 -6.64 3.88
N VAL A 541 -21.41 -7.78 3.20
CA VAL A 541 -20.67 -9.00 3.58
C VAL A 541 -19.72 -9.36 2.45
N SER A 542 -18.45 -9.63 2.77
CA SER A 542 -17.44 -10.07 1.81
C SER A 542 -16.70 -11.30 2.30
N ALA A 543 -16.31 -12.18 1.37
CA ALA A 543 -15.39 -13.28 1.63
C ALA A 543 -14.62 -13.65 0.37
N TRP A 544 -13.35 -14.04 0.53
CA TRP A 544 -12.66 -14.85 -0.46
C TRP A 544 -12.95 -16.32 -0.22
N PHE A 545 -13.20 -17.07 -1.29
CA PHE A 545 -13.43 -18.50 -1.18
C PHE A 545 -12.87 -19.26 -2.38
N LYS A 546 -12.60 -20.56 -2.18
CA LYS A 546 -12.20 -21.51 -3.21
C LYS A 546 -12.82 -22.87 -2.92
N THR A 547 -13.66 -23.36 -3.83
CA THR A 547 -14.38 -24.64 -3.63
C THR A 547 -14.68 -25.34 -4.95
N SER A 548 -14.96 -26.64 -4.87
CA SER A 548 -15.52 -27.48 -5.93
C SER A 548 -16.88 -28.08 -5.55
N MET A 549 -17.50 -27.58 -4.49
CA MET A 549 -18.77 -28.12 -3.99
C MET A 549 -19.91 -27.92 -4.98
N THR A 550 -20.77 -28.94 -5.05
CA THR A 550 -21.99 -28.93 -5.87
C THR A 550 -23.27 -28.92 -5.03
N GLY A 551 -23.17 -29.19 -3.73
CA GLY A 551 -24.29 -29.15 -2.79
C GLY A 551 -24.46 -27.79 -2.09
N ASN A 552 -25.27 -27.78 -1.03
CA ASN A 552 -25.50 -26.58 -0.23
C ASN A 552 -24.35 -26.33 0.75
N ALA A 553 -23.99 -25.07 0.96
CA ALA A 553 -22.84 -24.73 1.82
C ALA A 553 -22.89 -23.29 2.34
N GLY A 554 -22.76 -23.08 3.64
CA GLY A 554 -22.63 -21.72 4.17
C GLY A 554 -21.24 -21.14 3.94
N ILE A 555 -21.14 -19.89 3.44
CA ILE A 555 -19.88 -19.13 3.48
C ILE A 555 -19.90 -18.21 4.70
N VAL A 556 -20.93 -17.37 4.82
CA VAL A 556 -21.21 -16.54 5.99
C VAL A 556 -22.71 -16.59 6.27
N ASN A 557 -23.11 -17.10 7.43
CA ASN A 557 -24.52 -17.29 7.76
C ASN A 557 -24.89 -16.64 9.10
N LYS A 558 -25.92 -15.78 9.09
CA LYS A 558 -26.62 -15.24 10.29
C LYS A 558 -28.12 -15.56 10.27
N TYR A 559 -28.49 -16.64 9.60
CA TYR A 559 -29.87 -17.01 9.37
C TYR A 559 -30.15 -18.39 9.96
N VAL A 560 -31.33 -18.56 10.54
CA VAL A 560 -31.83 -19.87 10.97
C VAL A 560 -32.86 -20.32 9.95
N SER A 561 -32.77 -21.58 9.50
CA SER A 561 -33.72 -22.12 8.54
C SER A 561 -35.17 -21.87 8.97
N SER A 562 -35.98 -21.36 8.04
CA SER A 562 -37.40 -21.02 8.24
C SER A 562 -37.68 -19.89 9.25
N SER A 563 -36.68 -19.17 9.75
CA SER A 563 -36.92 -18.05 10.69
C SER A 563 -37.49 -16.79 10.04
N ALA A 564 -37.37 -16.68 8.71
CA ALA A 564 -37.63 -15.45 7.95
C ALA A 564 -36.95 -14.20 8.56
N ASN A 565 -35.77 -14.37 9.16
CA ASN A 565 -35.06 -13.29 9.85
C ASN A 565 -33.55 -13.57 9.89
N GLY A 566 -32.76 -12.73 9.22
CA GLY A 566 -31.30 -12.85 9.11
C GLY A 566 -30.76 -12.61 7.70
N TYR A 567 -29.47 -12.87 7.50
CA TYR A 567 -28.83 -12.85 6.19
C TYR A 567 -27.88 -14.03 6.01
N GLN A 568 -27.54 -14.35 4.76
CA GLN A 568 -26.53 -15.34 4.44
C GLN A 568 -25.90 -15.10 3.07
N LEU A 569 -24.66 -15.55 2.93
CA LEU A 569 -23.90 -15.77 1.71
C LEU A 569 -23.53 -17.26 1.67
N TYR A 570 -23.97 -17.98 0.65
CA TYR A 570 -23.94 -19.45 0.65
C TYR A 570 -23.99 -20.01 -0.77
N PHE A 571 -23.68 -21.30 -0.91
CA PHE A 571 -23.92 -22.05 -2.12
C PHE A 571 -25.24 -22.81 -2.03
N ASN A 572 -26.01 -22.79 -3.11
CA ASN A 572 -27.15 -23.68 -3.34
C ASN A 572 -26.96 -24.39 -4.68
N ASN A 573 -26.83 -25.71 -4.66
CA ASN A 573 -26.60 -26.53 -5.85
C ASN A 573 -25.48 -25.99 -6.77
N GLY A 574 -24.33 -25.61 -6.18
CA GLY A 574 -23.16 -25.08 -6.92
C GLY A 574 -23.28 -23.63 -7.43
N THR A 575 -24.40 -22.95 -7.14
CA THR A 575 -24.59 -21.52 -7.43
C THR A 575 -24.38 -20.70 -6.16
N LEU A 576 -23.61 -19.62 -6.22
CA LEU A 576 -23.46 -18.69 -5.11
C LEU A 576 -24.74 -17.85 -4.98
N CYS A 577 -25.27 -17.73 -3.78
CA CYS A 577 -26.55 -17.07 -3.49
C CYS A 577 -26.41 -16.19 -2.24
N ALA A 578 -27.27 -15.19 -2.12
CA ALA A 578 -27.39 -14.40 -0.90
C ALA A 578 -28.80 -13.83 -0.72
N TRP A 579 -29.16 -13.57 0.52
CA TRP A 579 -30.37 -12.83 0.86
C TRP A 579 -30.25 -12.10 2.19
N TYR A 580 -31.15 -11.12 2.37
CA TYR A 580 -31.35 -10.38 3.60
C TYR A 580 -32.84 -10.31 3.89
N ILE A 581 -33.28 -10.87 5.03
CA ILE A 581 -34.69 -10.97 5.39
C ILE A 581 -34.86 -10.30 6.74
N ARG A 582 -35.49 -9.12 6.77
CA ARG A 582 -35.83 -8.42 8.01
C ARG A 582 -36.98 -9.13 8.72
N ASP A 583 -38.04 -9.43 7.99
CA ASP A 583 -39.18 -10.21 8.45
C ASP A 583 -39.94 -10.79 7.24
N GLY A 584 -41.02 -11.53 7.49
CA GLY A 584 -41.80 -12.20 6.44
C GLY A 584 -42.42 -11.28 5.38
N GLY A 585 -42.54 -9.97 5.62
CA GLY A 585 -43.05 -9.00 4.66
C GLY A 585 -41.98 -8.04 4.10
N ASN A 586 -40.81 -7.98 4.71
CA ASN A 586 -39.77 -7.00 4.41
C ASN A 586 -38.43 -7.68 4.12
N HIS A 587 -38.07 -7.85 2.85
CA HIS A 587 -36.87 -8.63 2.48
C HIS A 587 -36.28 -8.32 1.10
N VAL A 588 -34.98 -8.60 0.99
CA VAL A 588 -34.25 -8.83 -0.26
C VAL A 588 -34.18 -10.35 -0.48
N TRP A 589 -35.26 -10.89 -1.02
CA TRP A 589 -35.45 -12.31 -1.33
C TRP A 589 -36.48 -12.44 -2.44
N ASN A 590 -36.28 -13.35 -3.38
CA ASN A 590 -37.11 -13.53 -4.57
C ASN A 590 -38.14 -14.67 -4.45
N GLY A 591 -38.32 -15.24 -3.26
CA GLY A 591 -39.20 -16.40 -3.05
C GLY A 591 -38.56 -17.76 -3.31
N GLY A 592 -37.32 -17.81 -3.82
CA GLY A 592 -36.63 -19.04 -4.19
C GLY A 592 -35.47 -19.44 -3.27
N ASN A 593 -34.89 -20.61 -3.53
CA ASN A 593 -33.72 -21.14 -2.79
C ASN A 593 -32.38 -20.56 -3.24
N CYS A 594 -32.39 -19.55 -4.12
CA CYS A 594 -31.20 -18.82 -4.54
C CYS A 594 -31.60 -17.42 -5.02
N SER A 595 -31.57 -16.46 -4.09
CA SER A 595 -31.62 -15.04 -4.45
C SER A 595 -30.22 -14.56 -4.82
N LEU A 596 -30.14 -13.57 -5.72
CA LEU A 596 -28.88 -12.98 -6.18
C LEU A 596 -27.86 -14.01 -6.72
N GLY A 597 -28.35 -15.01 -7.46
CA GLY A 597 -27.56 -16.14 -7.92
C GLY A 597 -26.41 -15.78 -8.88
N ALA A 598 -25.22 -16.34 -8.63
CA ALA A 598 -24.06 -16.28 -9.51
C ALA A 598 -23.42 -17.68 -9.68
N GLY A 599 -23.52 -18.23 -10.90
CA GLY A 599 -23.04 -19.59 -11.22
C GLY A 599 -21.57 -19.64 -11.66
N GLY A 600 -21.01 -20.86 -11.73
CA GLY A 600 -19.67 -21.13 -12.30
C GLY A 600 -18.48 -20.83 -11.37
N LEU A 601 -18.73 -20.64 -10.07
CA LEU A 601 -17.73 -20.24 -9.07
C LEU A 601 -17.18 -21.42 -8.25
N ASN A 602 -17.73 -22.62 -8.44
CA ASN A 602 -17.26 -23.87 -7.83
C ASN A 602 -16.22 -24.59 -8.72
N ASN A 603 -15.31 -23.81 -9.31
CA ASN A 603 -14.31 -24.27 -10.28
C ASN A 603 -12.93 -24.56 -9.63
N ASN A 604 -12.88 -24.61 -8.30
CA ASN A 604 -11.65 -24.78 -7.52
C ASN A 604 -10.60 -23.68 -7.77
N THR A 605 -11.02 -22.45 -8.05
CA THR A 605 -10.17 -21.24 -8.07
C THR A 605 -10.67 -20.22 -7.04
N TRP A 606 -9.82 -19.24 -6.68
CA TRP A 606 -10.19 -18.21 -5.71
C TRP A 606 -11.12 -17.17 -6.34
N HIS A 607 -12.23 -16.91 -5.67
CA HIS A 607 -13.18 -15.85 -6.03
C HIS A 607 -13.48 -14.95 -4.83
N ASN A 608 -13.71 -13.67 -5.07
CA ASN A 608 -14.20 -12.73 -4.07
C ASN A 608 -15.70 -12.51 -4.27
N ALA A 609 -16.51 -12.78 -3.25
CA ALA A 609 -17.93 -12.46 -3.25
C ALA A 609 -18.20 -11.28 -2.31
N VAL A 610 -18.98 -10.31 -2.79
CA VAL A 610 -19.43 -9.17 -1.99
C VAL A 610 -20.94 -9.01 -2.14
N PHE A 611 -21.66 -9.19 -1.04
CA PHE A 611 -23.10 -8.99 -0.94
C PHE A 611 -23.39 -7.66 -0.24
N VAL A 612 -24.01 -6.72 -0.96
CA VAL A 612 -24.36 -5.38 -0.47
C VAL A 612 -25.88 -5.27 -0.32
N VAL A 613 -26.36 -4.61 0.74
CA VAL A 613 -27.77 -4.28 0.96
C VAL A 613 -27.89 -2.82 1.38
N ASP A 614 -28.73 -2.06 0.68
CA ASP A 614 -29.07 -0.67 0.98
C ASP A 614 -30.58 -0.41 0.83
N SER A 615 -30.98 0.86 0.73
CA SER A 615 -32.39 1.24 0.57
C SER A 615 -33.00 0.85 -0.77
N SER A 616 -32.18 0.58 -1.80
CA SER A 616 -32.62 0.16 -3.13
C SER A 616 -32.88 -1.34 -3.24
N GLY A 617 -32.20 -2.15 -2.42
CA GLY A 617 -32.26 -3.61 -2.48
C GLY A 617 -30.94 -4.25 -2.08
N GLY A 618 -30.69 -5.45 -2.58
CA GLY A 618 -29.40 -6.11 -2.50
C GLY A 618 -28.73 -6.27 -3.85
N ALA A 619 -27.40 -6.35 -3.83
CA ALA A 619 -26.54 -6.54 -4.98
C ALA A 619 -25.44 -7.57 -4.65
N MET A 620 -25.18 -8.48 -5.59
CA MET A 620 -24.08 -9.43 -5.52
C MET A 620 -23.00 -9.02 -6.51
N TYR A 621 -21.78 -8.84 -6.02
CA TYR A 621 -20.58 -8.64 -6.82
C TYR A 621 -19.68 -9.86 -6.69
N VAL A 622 -19.09 -10.26 -7.81
CA VAL A 622 -18.09 -11.34 -7.86
C VAL A 622 -16.86 -10.83 -8.59
N ASP A 623 -15.70 -10.97 -7.98
CA ASP A 623 -14.41 -10.54 -8.50
C ASP A 623 -14.41 -9.06 -8.92
N GLY A 624 -14.99 -8.22 -8.07
CA GLY A 624 -15.13 -6.78 -8.29
C GLY A 624 -16.23 -6.38 -9.28
N THR A 625 -16.97 -7.31 -9.87
CA THR A 625 -17.97 -7.02 -10.92
C THR A 625 -19.39 -7.34 -10.46
N LEU A 626 -20.36 -6.45 -10.71
CA LEU A 626 -21.77 -6.70 -10.40
C LEU A 626 -22.31 -7.91 -11.17
N ARG A 627 -22.95 -8.84 -10.47
CA ARG A 627 -23.53 -10.07 -11.05
C ARG A 627 -25.04 -10.14 -10.99
N ALA A 628 -25.64 -9.68 -9.89
CA ALA A 628 -27.08 -9.75 -9.69
C ALA A 628 -27.55 -8.63 -8.77
N THR A 629 -28.82 -8.22 -8.93
CA THR A 629 -29.53 -7.29 -8.04
C THR A 629 -30.89 -7.84 -7.67
N GLN A 630 -31.43 -7.42 -6.53
CA GLN A 630 -32.74 -7.80 -6.03
C GLN A 630 -33.35 -6.62 -5.28
N VAL A 631 -34.50 -6.13 -5.72
CA VAL A 631 -35.21 -5.04 -5.02
C VAL A 631 -35.89 -5.56 -3.75
N TRP A 632 -36.19 -4.65 -2.83
CA TRP A 632 -36.98 -4.95 -1.64
C TRP A 632 -38.41 -5.38 -1.99
N SER A 633 -38.89 -6.42 -1.33
CA SER A 633 -40.31 -6.57 -1.02
C SER A 633 -40.55 -5.88 0.32
N GLY A 634 -41.54 -4.99 0.38
CA GLY A 634 -41.82 -4.19 1.57
C GLY A 634 -40.80 -3.06 1.82
N SER A 635 -40.56 -2.75 3.09
CA SER A 635 -39.76 -1.62 3.54
C SER A 635 -38.38 -2.04 4.05
N PRO A 636 -37.30 -1.37 3.63
CA PRO A 636 -35.96 -1.63 4.14
C PRO A 636 -35.83 -1.45 5.67
N GLY A 637 -34.88 -2.15 6.29
CA GLY A 637 -34.58 -1.97 7.72
C GLY A 637 -33.69 -3.04 8.34
N VAL A 638 -33.39 -2.87 9.62
CA VAL A 638 -32.55 -3.77 10.43
C VAL A 638 -33.22 -5.12 10.71
N ILE A 639 -32.44 -6.19 10.72
CA ILE A 639 -32.82 -7.51 11.24
C ILE A 639 -32.78 -7.56 12.77
N THR A 640 -33.47 -8.53 13.36
CA THR A 640 -33.61 -8.70 14.81
C THR A 640 -33.14 -10.04 15.34
N THR A 641 -32.50 -10.86 14.49
CA THR A 641 -32.12 -12.23 14.85
C THR A 641 -31.11 -12.26 15.99
N THR A 642 -31.25 -13.26 16.86
CA THR A 642 -30.27 -13.58 17.91
C THR A 642 -29.27 -14.65 17.49
N GLN A 643 -29.33 -15.10 16.22
CA GLN A 643 -28.39 -16.06 15.66
C GLN A 643 -26.96 -15.46 15.61
N GLY A 644 -25.98 -16.24 16.05
CA GLY A 644 -24.55 -15.94 15.84
C GLY A 644 -24.16 -16.08 14.36
N ILE A 645 -22.97 -15.61 13.99
CA ILE A 645 -22.44 -15.86 12.65
C ILE A 645 -21.76 -17.24 12.62
N SER A 646 -22.02 -18.00 11.57
CA SER A 646 -21.24 -19.20 11.21
C SER A 646 -20.51 -18.93 9.90
N ILE A 647 -19.19 -19.05 9.89
CA ILE A 647 -18.37 -19.02 8.67
C ILE A 647 -18.05 -20.46 8.28
N GLY A 648 -18.38 -20.86 7.05
CA GLY A 648 -18.20 -22.24 6.58
C GLY A 648 -19.36 -23.20 6.90
N TYR A 649 -20.48 -22.70 7.47
CA TYR A 649 -21.61 -23.56 7.83
C TYR A 649 -22.95 -22.87 7.66
N TYR A 650 -23.91 -23.60 7.05
CA TYR A 650 -25.33 -23.25 7.02
C TYR A 650 -26.12 -24.22 7.93
N PRO A 651 -26.62 -23.75 9.11
CA PRO A 651 -27.29 -24.59 10.09
C PRO A 651 -28.49 -25.38 9.56
N ASN A 652 -28.60 -26.63 10.01
CA ASN A 652 -29.76 -27.53 9.81
C ASN A 652 -30.08 -27.88 8.35
N SER A 653 -29.09 -27.84 7.46
CA SER A 653 -29.28 -28.11 6.02
C SER A 653 -28.19 -28.99 5.38
N ALA A 654 -27.40 -29.73 6.18
CA ALA A 654 -26.17 -30.41 5.74
C ALA A 654 -25.19 -29.47 4.99
N GLY A 655 -25.26 -28.16 5.29
CA GLY A 655 -24.60 -27.09 4.55
C GLY A 655 -23.18 -26.79 5.00
N ASN A 656 -22.37 -27.82 5.24
CA ASN A 656 -20.96 -27.68 5.65
C ASN A 656 -20.10 -27.34 4.44
N PHE A 657 -19.28 -26.30 4.54
CA PHE A 657 -18.43 -25.88 3.45
C PHE A 657 -17.22 -26.81 3.31
N ARG A 658 -16.93 -27.28 2.09
CA ARG A 658 -15.66 -27.91 1.76
C ARG A 658 -14.84 -26.98 0.88
N GLY A 659 -13.65 -26.60 1.32
CA GLY A 659 -12.75 -25.73 0.57
C GLY A 659 -12.11 -24.68 1.45
N PHE A 660 -11.70 -23.57 0.85
CA PHE A 660 -10.99 -22.50 1.54
C PHE A 660 -11.88 -21.27 1.67
N ILE A 661 -11.86 -20.63 2.83
CA ILE A 661 -12.43 -19.29 3.07
C ILE A 661 -11.34 -18.40 3.67
N ASP A 662 -11.28 -17.17 3.21
CA ASP A 662 -10.29 -16.17 3.62
C ASP A 662 -10.89 -14.76 3.66
N ASP A 663 -10.31 -13.89 4.48
CA ASP A 663 -10.58 -12.45 4.57
C ASP A 663 -12.09 -12.11 4.55
N VAL A 664 -12.79 -12.61 5.58
CA VAL A 664 -14.23 -12.41 5.77
C VAL A 664 -14.48 -11.05 6.42
N ARG A 665 -15.32 -10.23 5.80
CA ARG A 665 -15.66 -8.88 6.27
C ARG A 665 -17.16 -8.66 6.37
N ILE A 666 -17.57 -7.89 7.39
CA ILE A 666 -18.94 -7.40 7.55
C ILE A 666 -18.88 -5.90 7.82
N TYR A 667 -19.70 -5.15 7.09
CA TYR A 667 -19.85 -3.70 7.22
C TYR A 667 -21.27 -3.31 7.60
N ASN A 668 -21.40 -2.29 8.45
CA ASN A 668 -22.67 -1.65 8.82
C ASN A 668 -23.10 -0.55 7.83
N ARG A 669 -22.61 -0.64 6.61
CA ARG A 669 -22.95 0.25 5.50
C ARG A 669 -22.87 -0.50 4.18
N ALA A 670 -23.48 0.09 3.16
CA ALA A 670 -23.32 -0.36 1.80
C ALA A 670 -21.98 0.12 1.25
N LEU A 671 -21.19 -0.81 0.70
CA LEU A 671 -19.99 -0.46 -0.07
C LEU A 671 -20.37 -0.03 -1.48
N THR A 672 -19.70 1.01 -1.98
CA THR A 672 -19.80 1.45 -3.37
C THR A 672 -19.06 0.49 -4.30
N GLN A 673 -19.37 0.51 -5.60
CA GLN A 673 -18.64 -0.25 -6.63
C GLN A 673 -17.11 0.00 -6.58
N VAL A 674 -16.68 1.22 -6.29
CA VAL A 674 -15.26 1.56 -6.16
C VAL A 674 -14.64 0.80 -4.98
N GLU A 675 -15.31 0.79 -3.84
CA GLU A 675 -14.86 0.09 -2.63
C GLU A 675 -14.88 -1.44 -2.81
N VAL A 676 -15.89 -1.98 -3.50
CA VAL A 676 -15.94 -3.40 -3.90
C VAL A 676 -14.75 -3.77 -4.78
N THR A 677 -14.39 -2.89 -5.73
CA THR A 677 -13.21 -3.10 -6.60
C THR A 677 -11.92 -3.02 -5.80
N GLN A 678 -11.81 -2.09 -4.84
CA GLN A 678 -10.68 -2.02 -3.92
C GLN A 678 -10.57 -3.31 -3.10
N LEU A 679 -11.69 -3.83 -2.60
CA LEU A 679 -11.77 -5.07 -1.83
C LEU A 679 -11.28 -6.28 -2.62
N TYR A 680 -11.66 -6.38 -3.90
CA TYR A 680 -11.14 -7.41 -4.80
C TYR A 680 -9.64 -7.24 -5.08
N ASN A 681 -9.15 -6.02 -5.28
CA ASN A 681 -7.74 -5.78 -5.58
C ASN A 681 -6.81 -6.05 -4.39
N ILE A 682 -7.31 -6.02 -3.15
CA ILE A 682 -6.55 -6.41 -1.95
C ILE A 682 -6.03 -7.84 -2.06
N GLY A 683 -6.81 -8.73 -2.65
CA GLY A 683 -6.43 -10.13 -2.79
C GLY A 683 -5.89 -10.52 -4.15
N ARG A 684 -5.69 -9.57 -5.08
CA ARG A 684 -5.30 -9.89 -6.45
C ARG A 684 -3.87 -10.37 -6.57
#